data_AF-A0A972LS88-F1
#
_entry.id   AF-A0A972LS88-F1
#
_cell.length_a   1.000
_cell.length_b   1.000
_cell.length_c   1.000
_cell.angle_alpha   90.00
_cell.angle_beta   90.00
_cell.angle_gamma   90.00
#
_symmetry.space_group_name_H-M   'P 1'
#
loop_
_entity.id
_entity.type
_entity.pdbx_description
1 polymer ?
#
loop_
_entity_poly.entity_id
_entity_poly.type
_entity_poly.pdbx_seq_one_letter_code
_entity_poly.pdbx_strand_id
1 'polypeptide(L)'
;EGRAPYYNVLNDRVQEELGYLVSELSSRYSSHASFAGIGLQLSGEGYGVLPGITWGLDDATIASFSRETGVPVPHQGARRFRRRAEQLLGADRPAWQAWRSQKLTQMYAKMAADLVSRRNDLKLVLATEEVFSGAELQQQVRNAISKPANLSQLLLEHGVDFSRLAQTPGIVALAPSRLGANDRFQQRALDLRINSASDQGELLPLAGRSAVLFHHSAQHFRLSSFDRLSPFGSNQTGLTLSCQPLPSGPAQQRYLAGALAVSDALTIVEGGELLSFNLDSQLRNFRKTVRQLPGPEAEVHTQSVQPLVMRVYRSQNSTTVALINESPWPISVRLSLSSAERCAWEKLGVKSFILPSDRLGSLVRGEQEWLAELQPADLQAWKFNSTQLRFGQPQITLDSRAREDLQQRIEEIESRTGNLNIRRPYTHLKNPGFELEAEEEQIVGWQALLGSQGRAEVVQTDVHSGARALQIRSDSLSGIAIQSDLFPMPETGQLMLSGYVRGSLLSSETRLHIVFESSDYHSEKGGRTKNGERTYRRSAVLTDGQGIDNKWSRFEFPVDDIPFDADGQLRVQFHLTGESKILLDGLELVDLQFDKLHRGALVKGVYAAKTALDEGQVIDCLRLVEEYWSQYLIEYVPPAEMRTFRQAKQPSKRQEAEEKTPTVGSRLRGWLPKIWR
;
A
#
# COMPACT_ATOMS: atom_id res chain seq x y z
N GLU A 1 -11.41 -22.31 11.82
CA GLU A 1 -10.12 -22.31 11.09
C GLU A 1 -8.96 -22.39 12.08
N GLY A 2 -7.94 -23.19 11.76
CA GLY A 2 -6.75 -23.33 12.58
C GLY A 2 -5.93 -22.04 12.51
N ARG A 3 -5.83 -21.32 13.63
CA ARG A 3 -5.09 -20.05 13.69
C ARG A 3 -3.60 -20.32 13.55
N ALA A 4 -2.90 -19.51 12.79
CA ALA A 4 -1.46 -19.55 12.71
C ALA A 4 -0.90 -18.14 12.98
N PRO A 5 0.36 -18.03 13.43
CA PRO A 5 1.22 -19.14 13.84
C PRO A 5 1.15 -19.40 15.36
N TYR A 6 0.76 -20.62 15.76
CA TYR A 6 0.96 -21.09 17.15
C TYR A 6 2.41 -21.52 17.44
N TYR A 7 3.17 -21.81 16.38
CA TYR A 7 4.49 -22.38 16.45
C TYR A 7 5.54 -21.38 15.98
N ASN A 8 6.68 -21.36 16.67
CA ASN A 8 7.80 -20.52 16.28
C ASN A 8 8.55 -21.18 15.12
N VAL A 9 8.46 -20.61 13.91
CA VAL A 9 9.16 -21.09 12.70
C VAL A 9 10.70 -21.08 12.83
N LEU A 10 11.26 -20.38 13.82
CA LEU A 10 12.71 -20.46 14.12
C LEU A 10 13.10 -21.73 14.88
N ASN A 11 12.12 -22.51 15.38
CA ASN A 11 12.38 -23.78 16.02
C ASN A 11 12.65 -24.86 14.98
N ASP A 12 13.76 -25.59 15.13
CA ASP A 12 14.21 -26.60 14.17
C ASP A 12 13.13 -27.66 13.87
N ARG A 13 12.34 -28.07 14.86
CA ARG A 13 11.25 -29.06 14.66
C ARG A 13 10.18 -28.54 13.71
N VAL A 14 9.84 -27.25 13.79
CA VAL A 14 8.84 -26.64 12.91
C VAL A 14 9.37 -26.58 11.48
N GLN A 15 10.66 -26.24 11.32
CA GLN A 15 11.31 -26.22 10.01
C GLN A 15 11.40 -27.63 9.39
N GLU A 16 11.68 -28.64 10.21
CA GLU A 16 11.69 -30.06 9.79
C GLU A 16 10.33 -30.52 9.31
N GLU A 17 9.25 -30.20 10.04
CA GLU A 17 7.87 -30.54 9.63
C GLU A 17 7.47 -29.85 8.32
N LEU A 18 7.79 -28.55 8.17
CA LEU A 18 7.56 -27.86 6.90
C LEU A 18 8.36 -28.49 5.76
N GLY A 19 9.60 -28.90 6.02
CA GLY A 19 10.45 -29.60 5.05
C GLY A 19 9.89 -30.98 4.69
N TYR A 20 9.31 -31.70 5.66
CA TYR A 20 8.66 -32.98 5.44
C TYR A 20 7.48 -32.86 4.48
N LEU A 21 6.63 -31.83 4.62
CA LEU A 21 5.51 -31.58 3.69
C LEU A 21 5.99 -31.39 2.23
N VAL A 22 7.07 -30.65 2.03
CA VAL A 22 7.69 -30.45 0.70
C VAL A 22 8.27 -31.77 0.16
N SER A 23 8.96 -32.52 1.02
CA SER A 23 9.56 -33.83 0.70
C SER A 23 8.50 -34.87 0.35
N GLU A 24 7.37 -34.91 1.05
CA GLU A 24 6.27 -35.84 0.81
C GLU A 24 5.66 -35.62 -0.58
N LEU A 25 5.27 -34.37 -0.88
CA LEU A 25 4.69 -34.01 -2.17
C LEU A 25 5.66 -34.28 -3.32
N SER A 26 6.93 -33.90 -3.17
CA SER A 26 7.92 -34.13 -4.22
C SER A 26 8.24 -35.60 -4.40
N SER A 27 8.28 -36.42 -3.34
CA SER A 27 8.45 -37.88 -3.43
C SER A 27 7.33 -38.52 -4.25
N ARG A 28 6.11 -38.03 -4.10
CA ARG A 28 4.94 -38.60 -4.76
C ARG A 28 4.83 -38.19 -6.23
N TYR A 29 5.25 -36.97 -6.59
CA TYR A 29 4.91 -36.39 -7.89
C TYR A 29 6.11 -36.05 -8.79
N SER A 30 7.36 -36.12 -8.33
CA SER A 30 8.54 -35.71 -9.10
C SER A 30 8.76 -36.49 -10.40
N SER A 31 8.24 -37.71 -10.50
CA SER A 31 8.31 -38.54 -11.71
C SER A 31 7.41 -38.05 -12.84
N HIS A 32 6.41 -37.20 -12.56
CA HIS A 32 5.51 -36.67 -13.57
C HIS A 32 6.13 -35.47 -14.29
N ALA A 33 6.17 -35.51 -15.62
CA ALA A 33 6.67 -34.41 -16.44
C ALA A 33 5.89 -33.09 -16.26
N SER A 34 4.63 -33.17 -15.83
CA SER A 34 3.79 -31.99 -15.54
C SER A 34 4.06 -31.36 -14.17
N PHE A 35 4.77 -32.05 -13.27
CA PHE A 35 5.10 -31.54 -11.94
C PHE A 35 6.30 -30.60 -12.05
N ALA A 36 6.11 -29.29 -11.93
CA ALA A 36 7.18 -28.29 -12.09
C ALA A 36 7.86 -27.88 -10.76
N GLY A 37 7.31 -28.32 -9.63
CA GLY A 37 7.78 -27.90 -8.31
C GLY A 37 6.66 -27.77 -7.30
N ILE A 38 6.92 -27.04 -6.22
CA ILE A 38 5.97 -26.81 -5.12
C ILE A 38 5.84 -25.31 -4.88
N GLY A 39 4.61 -24.83 -4.82
CA GLY A 39 4.28 -23.48 -4.38
C GLY A 39 4.02 -23.43 -2.89
N LEU A 40 4.70 -22.54 -2.17
CA LEU A 40 4.40 -22.20 -0.78
C LEU A 40 3.82 -20.79 -0.74
N GLN A 41 2.58 -20.70 -0.27
CA GLN A 41 1.94 -19.41 -0.01
C GLN A 41 2.51 -18.82 1.28
N LEU A 42 3.16 -17.67 1.16
CA LEU A 42 3.60 -16.85 2.27
C LEU A 42 2.44 -15.95 2.66
N SER A 43 1.85 -16.24 3.82
CA SER A 43 0.83 -15.42 4.46
C SER A 43 1.43 -14.75 5.69
N GLY A 44 1.09 -13.48 5.94
CA GLY A 44 1.44 -12.75 7.16
C GLY A 44 0.95 -13.45 8.44
N GLU A 45 -0.10 -14.26 8.33
CA GLU A 45 -0.64 -15.10 9.39
C GLU A 45 -0.26 -16.59 9.25
N GLY A 46 0.61 -16.94 8.29
CA GLY A 46 1.06 -18.30 8.04
C GLY A 46 2.26 -18.75 8.86
N TYR A 47 2.71 -19.98 8.63
CA TYR A 47 3.93 -20.54 9.24
C TYR A 47 5.21 -20.28 8.42
N GLY A 48 5.11 -19.61 7.27
CA GLY A 48 6.26 -19.26 6.43
C GLY A 48 6.96 -17.96 6.83
N VAL A 49 6.31 -17.12 7.62
CA VAL A 49 6.86 -15.83 8.06
C VAL A 49 6.77 -15.72 9.57
N LEU A 50 7.52 -14.78 10.15
CA LEU A 50 7.38 -14.47 11.56
C LEU A 50 6.26 -13.44 11.76
N PRO A 51 5.49 -13.48 12.86
CA PRO A 51 4.47 -12.47 13.17
C PRO A 51 4.98 -11.03 13.36
N GLY A 52 6.29 -10.85 13.55
CA GLY A 52 6.91 -9.54 13.74
C GLY A 52 8.16 -9.58 14.60
N ILE A 53 8.79 -8.43 14.81
CA ILE A 53 10.11 -8.33 15.44
C ILE A 53 10.13 -8.80 16.90
N THR A 54 8.99 -8.77 17.58
CA THR A 54 8.84 -9.18 18.99
C THR A 54 8.67 -10.69 19.19
N TRP A 55 8.53 -11.46 18.11
CA TRP A 55 8.38 -12.92 18.17
C TRP A 55 9.73 -13.65 18.28
N GLY A 56 9.71 -14.87 18.82
CA GLY A 56 10.90 -15.72 18.94
C GLY A 56 11.82 -15.41 20.14
N LEU A 57 11.27 -14.81 21.20
CA LEU A 57 12.02 -14.46 22.42
C LEU A 57 12.05 -15.59 23.48
N ASP A 58 11.67 -16.81 23.09
CA ASP A 58 11.70 -17.99 23.97
C ASP A 58 13.14 -18.43 24.29
N ASP A 59 13.29 -19.24 25.34
CA ASP A 59 14.60 -19.63 25.87
C ASP A 59 15.45 -20.38 24.82
N ALA A 60 14.85 -21.22 23.98
CA ALA A 60 15.56 -22.03 22.99
C ALA A 60 16.05 -21.17 21.81
N THR A 61 15.19 -20.31 21.29
CA THR A 61 15.55 -19.40 20.18
C THR A 61 16.67 -18.44 20.59
N ILE A 62 16.58 -17.88 21.79
CA ILE A 62 17.60 -16.95 22.32
C ILE A 62 18.93 -17.65 22.57
N ALA A 63 18.91 -18.90 23.05
CA ALA A 63 20.12 -19.70 23.18
C ALA A 63 20.79 -19.94 21.83
N SER A 64 20.02 -20.26 20.78
CA SER A 64 20.54 -20.44 19.43
C SER A 64 21.10 -19.14 18.85
N PHE A 65 20.40 -18.02 19.01
CA PHE A 65 20.88 -16.70 18.59
C PHE A 65 22.20 -16.33 19.27
N SER A 66 22.26 -16.46 20.60
CA SER A 66 23.46 -16.10 21.37
C SER A 66 24.66 -16.97 20.98
N ARG A 67 24.42 -18.27 20.77
CA ARG A 67 25.46 -19.22 20.35
C ARG A 67 26.02 -18.91 18.96
N GLU A 68 25.16 -18.55 18.02
CA GLU A 68 25.54 -18.38 16.61
C GLU A 68 26.06 -16.98 16.29
N THR A 69 25.61 -15.95 17.01
CA THR A 69 26.03 -14.56 16.78
C THR A 69 27.10 -14.09 17.76
N GLY A 70 27.28 -14.80 18.89
CA GLY A 70 28.14 -14.36 19.98
C GLY A 70 27.57 -13.21 20.82
N VAL A 71 26.36 -12.71 20.51
CA VAL A 71 25.69 -11.65 21.27
C VAL A 71 25.13 -12.25 22.57
N PRO A 72 25.61 -11.84 23.76
CA PRO A 72 25.14 -12.41 25.01
C PRO A 72 23.76 -11.83 25.35
N VAL A 73 22.74 -12.69 25.37
CA VAL A 73 21.38 -12.31 25.76
C VAL A 73 20.96 -13.07 27.03
N PRO A 74 20.30 -12.42 28.01
CA PRO A 74 19.89 -13.07 29.24
C PRO A 74 19.01 -14.32 29.01
N HIS A 75 19.52 -15.50 29.34
CA HIS A 75 18.79 -16.77 29.16
C HIS A 75 18.10 -17.29 30.45
N GLN A 76 18.36 -16.68 31.61
CA GLN A 76 17.84 -17.10 32.92
C GLN A 76 17.31 -15.95 33.78
N GLY A 77 16.49 -16.27 34.78
CA GLY A 77 15.93 -15.32 35.75
C GLY A 77 14.50 -14.88 35.47
N ALA A 78 13.81 -14.36 36.48
CA ALA A 78 12.40 -13.97 36.40
C ALA A 78 12.16 -12.80 35.43
N ARG A 79 13.12 -11.88 35.27
CA ARG A 79 13.03 -10.71 34.38
C ARG A 79 13.65 -10.93 33.00
N ARG A 80 13.99 -12.18 32.64
CA ARG A 80 14.73 -12.48 31.40
C ARG A 80 14.01 -12.03 30.13
N PHE A 81 12.70 -12.26 30.03
CA PHE A 81 11.90 -11.89 28.87
C PHE A 81 11.88 -10.37 28.64
N ARG A 82 11.71 -9.59 29.71
CA ARG A 82 11.75 -8.12 29.62
C ARG A 82 13.12 -7.62 29.18
N ARG A 83 14.20 -8.13 29.79
CA ARG A 83 15.57 -7.73 29.43
C ARG A 83 15.94 -8.11 27.99
N ARG A 84 15.50 -9.29 27.52
CA ARG A 84 15.63 -9.70 26.11
C ARG A 84 14.96 -8.71 25.18
N ALA A 85 13.71 -8.36 25.46
CA ALA A 85 12.96 -7.43 24.64
C ALA A 85 13.63 -6.04 24.63
N GLU A 86 14.06 -5.53 25.80
CA GLU A 86 14.77 -4.25 25.90
C GLU A 86 16.08 -4.25 25.08
N GLN A 87 16.83 -5.34 25.09
CA GLN A 87 18.10 -5.46 24.36
C GLN A 87 17.90 -5.67 22.85
N LEU A 88 17.11 -6.67 22.45
CA LEU A 88 16.92 -7.09 21.06
C LEU A 88 15.99 -6.18 20.26
N LEU A 89 15.13 -5.41 20.91
CA LEU A 89 14.33 -4.37 20.25
C LEU A 89 15.02 -3.00 20.33
N GLY A 90 16.10 -2.89 21.10
CA GLY A 90 16.95 -1.71 21.22
C GLY A 90 18.23 -1.86 20.42
N ALA A 91 19.38 -1.86 21.11
CA ALA A 91 20.70 -1.80 20.50
C ALA A 91 21.01 -2.97 19.55
N ASP A 92 20.56 -4.18 19.88
CA ASP A 92 20.88 -5.40 19.12
C ASP A 92 19.84 -5.72 18.03
N ARG A 93 18.90 -4.81 17.76
CA ARG A 93 17.82 -5.00 16.78
C ARG A 93 18.32 -5.38 15.38
N PRO A 94 19.36 -4.72 14.80
CA PRO A 94 19.85 -5.10 13.48
C PRO A 94 20.41 -6.53 13.43
N ALA A 95 21.16 -6.94 14.45
CA ALA A 95 21.72 -8.29 14.54
C ALA A 95 20.63 -9.35 14.68
N TRP A 96 19.61 -9.06 15.51
CA TRP A 96 18.45 -9.91 15.70
C TRP A 96 17.67 -10.12 14.39
N GLN A 97 17.37 -9.04 13.68
CA GLN A 97 16.67 -9.06 12.40
C GLN A 97 17.44 -9.85 11.33
N ALA A 98 18.75 -9.58 11.19
CA ALA A 98 19.60 -10.26 10.21
C ALA A 98 19.69 -11.77 10.45
N TRP A 99 19.86 -12.20 11.70
CA TRP A 99 19.93 -13.62 12.06
C TRP A 99 18.63 -14.36 11.75
N ARG A 100 17.48 -13.77 12.08
CA ARG A 100 16.16 -14.37 11.81
C ARG A 100 15.88 -14.51 10.32
N SER A 101 16.19 -13.47 9.55
CA SER A 101 16.08 -13.51 8.09
C SER A 101 16.96 -14.61 7.51
N GLN A 102 18.22 -14.72 7.97
CA GLN A 102 19.13 -15.78 7.54
C GLN A 102 18.60 -17.18 7.85
N LYS A 103 18.01 -17.40 9.04
CA LYS A 103 17.42 -18.70 9.40
C LYS A 103 16.28 -19.11 8.48
N LEU A 104 15.37 -18.19 8.16
CA LEU A 104 14.29 -18.49 7.22
C LEU A 104 14.80 -18.71 5.79
N THR A 105 15.76 -17.89 5.31
CA THR A 105 16.40 -18.15 4.02
C THR A 105 17.03 -19.54 3.95
N GLN A 106 17.73 -19.97 5.01
CA GLN A 106 18.34 -21.31 5.06
C GLN A 106 17.30 -22.43 5.05
N MET A 107 16.18 -22.26 5.75
CA MET A 107 15.06 -23.20 5.71
C MET A 107 14.54 -23.38 4.29
N TYR A 108 14.24 -22.28 3.58
CA TYR A 108 13.77 -22.33 2.20
C TYR A 108 14.82 -22.88 1.24
N ALA A 109 16.09 -22.54 1.42
CA ALA A 109 17.19 -23.07 0.62
C ALA A 109 17.31 -24.60 0.75
N LYS A 110 17.13 -25.15 1.96
CA LYS A 110 17.11 -26.61 2.19
C LYS A 110 15.94 -27.28 1.45
N MET A 111 14.74 -26.70 1.52
CA MET A 111 13.56 -27.20 0.79
C MET A 111 13.79 -27.19 -0.73
N ALA A 112 14.35 -26.10 -1.26
CA ALA A 112 14.67 -25.98 -2.67
C ALA A 112 15.75 -26.98 -3.10
N ALA A 113 16.78 -27.20 -2.28
CA ALA A 113 17.83 -28.18 -2.54
C ALA A 113 17.28 -29.62 -2.56
N ASP A 114 16.35 -29.97 -1.66
CA ASP A 114 15.68 -31.28 -1.69
C ASP A 114 14.93 -31.49 -3.01
N LEU A 115 14.17 -30.49 -3.46
CA LEU A 115 13.47 -30.54 -4.75
C LEU A 115 14.43 -30.74 -5.93
N VAL A 116 15.48 -29.91 -6.00
CA VAL A 116 16.48 -29.96 -7.08
C VAL A 116 17.25 -31.29 -7.08
N SER A 117 17.48 -31.89 -5.91
CA SER A 117 18.15 -33.20 -5.80
C SER A 117 17.36 -34.35 -6.43
N ARG A 118 16.03 -34.23 -6.49
CA ARG A 118 15.13 -35.22 -7.10
C ARG A 118 15.05 -35.04 -8.60
N ARG A 119 14.97 -33.79 -9.06
CA ARG A 119 14.97 -33.42 -10.48
C ARG A 119 15.44 -31.97 -10.61
N ASN A 120 16.46 -31.75 -11.42
CA ASN A 120 17.23 -30.49 -11.46
C ASN A 120 16.44 -29.27 -11.94
N ASP A 121 15.32 -29.47 -12.63
CA ASP A 121 14.42 -28.43 -13.13
C ASP A 121 13.36 -27.99 -12.11
N LEU A 122 13.11 -28.77 -11.05
CA LEU A 122 12.10 -28.44 -10.05
C LEU A 122 12.44 -27.17 -9.27
N LYS A 123 11.39 -26.39 -8.96
CA LYS A 123 11.52 -25.12 -8.23
C LYS A 123 10.66 -25.10 -6.97
N LEU A 124 11.16 -24.40 -5.95
CA LEU A 124 10.34 -23.92 -4.85
C LEU A 124 9.81 -22.54 -5.21
N VAL A 125 8.51 -22.42 -5.42
CA VAL A 125 7.87 -21.15 -5.75
C VAL A 125 7.32 -20.53 -4.47
N LEU A 126 7.74 -19.31 -4.14
CA LEU A 126 7.22 -18.56 -2.99
C LEU A 126 6.15 -17.60 -3.49
N ALA A 127 4.89 -17.91 -3.18
CA ALA A 127 3.75 -17.09 -3.53
C ALA A 127 3.52 -16.04 -2.42
N THR A 128 3.40 -14.77 -2.80
CA THR A 128 3.51 -13.62 -1.89
C THR A 128 2.26 -12.76 -1.84
N GLU A 129 1.15 -13.23 -2.42
CA GLU A 129 -0.12 -12.51 -2.48
C GLU A 129 -0.58 -12.10 -1.09
N GLU A 130 -0.51 -13.01 -0.12
CA GLU A 130 -0.94 -12.80 1.26
C GLU A 130 0.21 -12.43 2.21
N VAL A 131 1.40 -12.08 1.70
CA VAL A 131 2.57 -11.87 2.59
C VAL A 131 2.37 -10.71 3.57
N PHE A 132 1.52 -9.74 3.19
CA PHE A 132 1.12 -8.60 4.02
C PHE A 132 -0.25 -8.80 4.71
N SER A 133 -0.77 -10.02 4.72
CA SER A 133 -2.03 -10.34 5.40
C SER A 133 -1.89 -10.23 6.93
N GLY A 134 -3.03 -10.19 7.61
CA GLY A 134 -3.10 -10.07 9.06
C GLY A 134 -3.06 -8.64 9.57
N ALA A 135 -3.72 -8.45 10.72
CA ALA A 135 -4.03 -7.12 11.25
C ALA A 135 -2.79 -6.24 11.49
N GLU A 136 -1.68 -6.82 11.99
CA GLU A 136 -0.45 -6.09 12.34
C GLU A 136 0.32 -5.60 11.10
N LEU A 137 0.53 -6.48 10.11
CA LEU A 137 1.20 -6.12 8.85
C LEU A 137 0.37 -5.15 8.03
N GLN A 138 -0.93 -5.40 7.87
CA GLN A 138 -1.80 -4.46 7.14
C GLN A 138 -1.84 -3.09 7.80
N GLN A 139 -1.80 -3.03 9.13
CA GLN A 139 -1.69 -1.78 9.87
C GLN A 139 -0.36 -1.06 9.59
N GLN A 140 0.76 -1.78 9.55
CA GLN A 140 2.05 -1.19 9.19
C GLN A 140 2.11 -0.73 7.73
N VAL A 141 1.48 -1.45 6.80
CA VAL A 141 1.34 -1.02 5.40
C VAL A 141 0.48 0.24 5.30
N ARG A 142 -0.63 0.35 6.06
CA ARG A 142 -1.42 1.60 6.15
C ARG A 142 -0.59 2.76 6.67
N ASN A 143 0.17 2.56 7.75
CA ASN A 143 1.10 3.57 8.26
C ASN A 143 2.10 4.00 7.18
N ALA A 144 2.58 3.08 6.35
CA ALA A 144 3.54 3.34 5.27
C ALA A 144 2.98 4.20 4.12
N ILE A 145 1.65 4.36 4.02
CA ILE A 145 0.99 5.27 3.07
C ILE A 145 1.15 6.73 3.53
N SER A 146 0.87 6.97 4.82
CA SER A 146 0.93 8.29 5.45
C SER A 146 2.34 8.72 5.81
N LYS A 147 3.20 7.75 6.15
CA LYS A 147 4.61 7.93 6.54
C LYS A 147 5.45 7.00 5.67
N PRO A 148 5.95 7.47 4.51
CA PRO A 148 6.66 6.64 3.54
C PRO A 148 7.72 5.77 4.21
N ALA A 149 7.46 4.47 4.24
CA ALA A 149 8.33 3.45 4.82
C ALA A 149 8.59 2.35 3.79
N ASN A 150 9.78 1.78 3.85
CA ASN A 150 10.17 0.72 2.94
C ASN A 150 9.55 -0.63 3.38
N LEU A 151 8.68 -1.21 2.55
CA LEU A 151 8.02 -2.48 2.76
C LEU A 151 8.99 -3.66 2.76
N SER A 152 10.14 -3.57 2.09
CA SER A 152 11.18 -4.61 2.19
C SER A 152 11.80 -4.62 3.59
N GLN A 153 12.01 -3.45 4.19
CA GLN A 153 12.43 -3.35 5.59
C GLN A 153 11.37 -3.90 6.54
N LEU A 154 10.09 -3.66 6.25
CA LEU A 154 8.99 -4.26 7.00
C LEU A 154 9.03 -5.78 6.96
N LEU A 155 9.18 -6.38 5.77
CA LEU A 155 9.27 -7.83 5.60
C LEU A 155 10.48 -8.44 6.33
N LEU A 156 11.60 -7.71 6.41
CA LEU A 156 12.75 -8.18 7.18
C LEU A 156 12.46 -8.29 8.68
N GLU A 157 11.58 -7.44 9.25
CA GLU A 157 11.12 -7.59 10.64
C GLU A 157 10.32 -8.88 10.86
N HIS A 158 9.73 -9.40 9.78
CA HIS A 158 9.02 -10.67 9.70
C HIS A 158 9.92 -11.83 9.21
N GLY A 159 11.23 -11.60 9.11
CA GLY A 159 12.23 -12.60 8.75
C GLY A 159 12.31 -12.92 7.24
N VAL A 160 11.67 -12.12 6.39
CA VAL A 160 11.66 -12.35 4.94
C VAL A 160 12.57 -11.35 4.24
N ASP A 161 13.58 -11.86 3.54
CA ASP A 161 14.43 -11.08 2.62
C ASP A 161 14.21 -11.61 1.20
N PHE A 162 13.30 -10.97 0.46
CA PHE A 162 12.96 -11.41 -0.89
C PHE A 162 14.13 -11.29 -1.87
N SER A 163 14.99 -10.29 -1.71
CA SER A 163 16.16 -10.13 -2.57
C SER A 163 17.12 -11.32 -2.40
N ARG A 164 17.36 -11.74 -1.16
CA ARG A 164 18.19 -12.91 -0.86
C ARG A 164 17.53 -14.23 -1.28
N LEU A 165 16.22 -14.37 -1.08
CA LEU A 165 15.47 -15.55 -1.51
C LEU A 165 15.50 -15.71 -3.03
N ALA A 166 15.33 -14.62 -3.79
CA ALA A 166 15.39 -14.64 -5.25
C ALA A 166 16.79 -14.99 -5.79
N GLN A 167 17.86 -14.70 -5.04
CA GLN A 167 19.24 -15.08 -5.39
C GLN A 167 19.58 -16.52 -5.02
N THR A 168 18.71 -17.23 -4.30
CA THR A 168 18.97 -18.59 -3.82
C THR A 168 18.63 -19.61 -4.92
N PRO A 169 19.57 -20.52 -5.30
CA PRO A 169 19.32 -21.51 -6.33
C PRO A 169 18.10 -22.39 -6.04
N GLY A 170 17.26 -22.59 -7.05
CA GLY A 170 16.04 -23.42 -6.95
C GLY A 170 14.83 -22.70 -6.35
N ILE A 171 14.97 -21.47 -5.87
CA ILE A 171 13.85 -20.65 -5.38
C ILE A 171 13.38 -19.69 -6.47
N VAL A 172 12.06 -19.53 -6.58
CA VAL A 172 11.39 -18.52 -7.40
C VAL A 172 10.49 -17.69 -6.50
N ALA A 173 10.91 -16.46 -6.17
CA ALA A 173 10.06 -15.52 -5.44
C ALA A 173 9.15 -14.77 -6.42
N LEU A 174 7.83 -14.83 -6.19
CA LEU A 174 6.87 -14.10 -7.00
C LEU A 174 6.80 -12.64 -6.51
N ALA A 175 6.94 -11.66 -7.41
CA ALA A 175 6.63 -10.27 -7.07
C ALA A 175 5.11 -10.08 -7.06
N PRO A 176 4.50 -9.60 -5.96
CA PRO A 176 3.05 -9.49 -5.86
C PRO A 176 2.52 -8.31 -6.68
N SER A 177 1.39 -8.52 -7.34
CA SER A 177 0.52 -7.50 -7.92
C SER A 177 -0.91 -7.88 -7.58
N ARG A 178 -1.54 -7.10 -6.69
CA ARG A 178 -2.91 -7.31 -6.22
C ARG A 178 -3.88 -6.52 -7.08
N LEU A 179 -4.79 -7.23 -7.73
CA LEU A 179 -5.81 -6.70 -8.62
C LEU A 179 -7.17 -6.86 -7.94
N GLY A 180 -7.86 -5.75 -7.69
CA GLY A 180 -9.19 -5.78 -7.07
C GLY A 180 -10.07 -4.70 -7.66
N ALA A 181 -11.35 -5.03 -7.93
CA ALA A 181 -12.36 -4.05 -8.29
C ALA A 181 -13.14 -3.61 -7.04
N ASN A 182 -12.42 -3.20 -5.99
CA ASN A 182 -13.07 -2.75 -4.76
C ASN A 182 -13.83 -1.44 -5.00
N ASP A 183 -15.11 -1.43 -4.61
CA ASP A 183 -16.00 -0.27 -4.78
C ASP A 183 -15.55 0.91 -3.90
N ARG A 184 -14.88 0.65 -2.78
CA ARG A 184 -14.40 1.70 -1.86
C ARG A 184 -12.91 1.97 -2.07
N PHE A 185 -12.58 3.24 -2.29
CA PHE A 185 -11.21 3.69 -2.51
C PHE A 185 -10.23 3.21 -1.42
N GLN A 186 -10.60 3.37 -0.14
CA GLN A 186 -9.71 2.95 0.95
C GLN A 186 -9.46 1.44 1.01
N GLN A 187 -10.41 0.60 0.59
CA GLN A 187 -10.17 -0.84 0.52
C GLN A 187 -9.11 -1.20 -0.53
N ARG A 188 -8.81 -0.30 -1.48
CA ARG A 188 -7.72 -0.43 -2.45
C ARG A 188 -6.40 0.16 -1.96
N ALA A 189 -6.38 0.89 -0.84
CA ALA A 189 -5.21 1.60 -0.36
C ALA A 189 -3.99 0.68 -0.16
N LEU A 190 -4.23 -0.48 0.46
CA LEU A 190 -3.22 -1.51 0.67
C LEU A 190 -2.68 -2.06 -0.65
N ASP A 191 -3.59 -2.46 -1.56
CA ASP A 191 -3.24 -2.99 -2.87
C ASP A 191 -2.44 -1.96 -3.68
N LEU A 192 -2.84 -0.69 -3.70
CA LEU A 192 -2.13 0.40 -4.37
C LEU A 192 -0.71 0.58 -3.80
N ARG A 193 -0.54 0.56 -2.48
CA ARG A 193 0.77 0.69 -1.85
C ARG A 193 1.68 -0.51 -2.14
N ILE A 194 1.14 -1.73 -2.07
CA ILE A 194 1.88 -2.97 -2.36
C ILE A 194 2.29 -3.02 -3.84
N ASN A 195 1.36 -2.69 -4.75
CA ASN A 195 1.64 -2.67 -6.19
C ASN A 195 2.69 -1.61 -6.52
N SER A 196 2.58 -0.41 -5.96
CA SER A 196 3.58 0.65 -6.13
C SER A 196 4.97 0.18 -5.67
N ALA A 197 5.06 -0.50 -4.52
CA ALA A 197 6.32 -1.08 -4.04
C ALA A 197 6.89 -2.12 -5.03
N SER A 198 6.02 -2.98 -5.56
CA SER A 198 6.39 -4.02 -6.52
C SER A 198 6.88 -3.42 -7.85
N ASP A 199 6.17 -2.42 -8.38
CA ASP A 199 6.48 -1.78 -9.66
C ASP A 199 7.77 -0.95 -9.60
N GLN A 200 8.08 -0.36 -8.43
CA GLN A 200 9.33 0.38 -8.19
C GLN A 200 10.53 -0.53 -7.90
N GLY A 201 10.32 -1.85 -7.81
CA GLY A 201 11.38 -2.79 -7.46
C GLY A 201 11.78 -2.79 -5.98
N GLU A 202 10.95 -2.22 -5.11
CA GLU A 202 11.18 -2.12 -3.66
C GLU A 202 11.17 -3.50 -2.99
N LEU A 203 10.18 -4.35 -3.34
CA LEU A 203 10.04 -5.70 -2.78
C LEU A 203 11.02 -6.70 -3.41
N LEU A 204 11.17 -6.64 -4.73
CA LEU A 204 12.08 -7.45 -5.52
C LEU A 204 12.68 -6.58 -6.62
N PRO A 205 14.01 -6.55 -6.80
CA PRO A 205 14.63 -5.80 -7.87
C PRO A 205 14.01 -6.13 -9.23
N LEU A 206 13.79 -5.11 -10.08
CA LEU A 206 13.27 -5.32 -11.45
C LEU A 206 14.28 -6.09 -12.30
N ALA A 207 15.57 -5.74 -12.17
CA ALA A 207 16.65 -6.47 -12.81
C ALA A 207 16.78 -7.88 -12.24
N GLY A 208 16.72 -8.89 -13.12
CA GLY A 208 16.79 -10.30 -12.71
C GLY A 208 15.49 -10.84 -12.08
N ARG A 209 14.40 -10.08 -12.08
CA ARG A 209 13.08 -10.57 -11.65
C ARG A 209 12.64 -11.72 -12.56
N SER A 210 12.62 -12.93 -12.02
CA SER A 210 12.29 -14.14 -12.79
C SER A 210 10.79 -14.45 -12.83
N ALA A 211 9.99 -13.85 -11.94
CA ALA A 211 8.58 -14.17 -11.83
C ALA A 211 7.71 -13.06 -11.20
N VAL A 212 6.44 -13.03 -11.60
CA VAL A 212 5.40 -12.11 -11.11
C VAL A 212 4.10 -12.87 -10.81
N LEU A 213 3.36 -12.39 -9.82
CA LEU A 213 2.05 -12.91 -9.42
C LEU A 213 0.98 -11.84 -9.52
N PHE A 214 -0.02 -12.07 -10.35
CA PHE A 214 -1.25 -11.30 -10.42
C PHE A 214 -2.33 -12.00 -9.61
N HIS A 215 -2.64 -11.44 -8.44
CA HIS A 215 -3.65 -11.95 -7.53
C HIS A 215 -4.94 -11.14 -7.67
N HIS A 216 -6.01 -11.75 -8.14
CA HIS A 216 -7.35 -11.18 -8.21
C HIS A 216 -8.02 -11.32 -6.84
N SER A 217 -8.00 -10.25 -6.05
CA SER A 217 -8.59 -10.19 -4.71
C SER A 217 -10.10 -10.44 -4.78
N ALA A 218 -10.58 -11.41 -4.00
CA ALA A 218 -12.00 -11.64 -3.83
C ALA A 218 -12.59 -10.68 -2.78
N GLN A 219 -13.85 -10.31 -2.98
CA GLN A 219 -14.66 -9.60 -2.01
C GLN A 219 -15.54 -10.58 -1.28
N HIS A 220 -15.58 -10.44 0.04
CA HIS A 220 -16.40 -11.26 0.91
C HIS A 220 -17.52 -10.44 1.51
N PHE A 221 -18.76 -10.90 1.31
CA PHE A 221 -19.95 -10.26 1.85
C PHE A 221 -20.59 -11.18 2.87
N ARG A 222 -20.71 -10.70 4.11
CA ARG A 222 -21.46 -11.37 5.17
C ARG A 222 -22.95 -11.13 4.97
N LEU A 223 -23.73 -12.20 4.91
CA LEU A 223 -25.18 -12.10 4.82
C LEU A 223 -25.81 -12.16 6.21
N SER A 224 -25.66 -11.07 6.97
CA SER A 224 -26.16 -11.01 8.36
C SER A 224 -27.67 -11.25 8.47
N SER A 225 -28.45 -10.88 7.44
CA SER A 225 -29.88 -11.17 7.36
C SER A 225 -30.18 -12.67 7.26
N PHE A 226 -29.36 -13.41 6.52
CA PHE A 226 -29.45 -14.86 6.44
C PHE A 226 -29.04 -15.50 7.76
N ASP A 227 -27.92 -15.07 8.34
CA ASP A 227 -27.42 -15.59 9.62
C ASP A 227 -28.48 -15.47 10.73
N ARG A 228 -29.24 -14.36 10.77
CA ARG A 228 -30.35 -14.15 11.72
C ARG A 228 -31.52 -15.12 11.56
N LEU A 229 -31.78 -15.59 10.35
CA LEU A 229 -32.88 -16.52 10.05
C LEU A 229 -32.48 -17.99 10.15
N SER A 230 -31.19 -18.26 10.37
CA SER A 230 -30.68 -19.62 10.41
C SER A 230 -31.27 -20.45 11.55
N PRO A 231 -31.69 -21.70 11.30
CA PRO A 231 -32.21 -22.59 12.34
C PRO A 231 -31.15 -22.99 13.39
N PHE A 232 -29.87 -22.76 13.11
CA PHE A 232 -28.76 -23.01 14.04
C PHE A 232 -28.38 -21.77 14.88
N GLY A 233 -29.08 -20.65 14.67
CA GLY A 233 -28.81 -19.38 15.32
C GLY A 233 -27.70 -18.57 14.65
N SER A 234 -27.78 -17.25 14.78
CA SER A 234 -26.87 -16.29 14.15
C SER A 234 -25.42 -16.41 14.60
N ASN A 235 -25.19 -16.90 15.82
CA ASN A 235 -23.85 -17.10 16.35
C ASN A 235 -23.14 -18.35 15.81
N GLN A 236 -23.91 -19.31 15.25
CA GLN A 236 -23.37 -20.55 14.67
C GLN A 236 -23.46 -20.56 13.15
N THR A 237 -23.93 -19.47 12.54
CA THR A 237 -24.07 -19.32 11.10
C THR A 237 -23.19 -18.17 10.62
N GLY A 238 -22.42 -18.42 9.57
CA GLY A 238 -21.49 -17.46 8.99
C GLY A 238 -21.50 -17.56 7.47
N LEU A 239 -22.66 -17.36 6.85
CA LEU A 239 -22.75 -17.39 5.41
C LEU A 239 -21.98 -16.20 4.81
N THR A 240 -21.03 -16.53 3.95
CA THR A 240 -20.21 -15.56 3.23
C THR A 240 -20.39 -15.77 1.73
N LEU A 241 -20.71 -14.71 1.01
CA LEU A 241 -20.65 -14.69 -0.45
C LEU A 241 -19.28 -14.18 -0.87
N SER A 242 -18.59 -14.92 -1.73
CA SER A 242 -17.33 -14.49 -2.33
C SER A 242 -17.55 -14.08 -3.78
N CYS A 243 -17.07 -12.89 -4.16
CA CYS A 243 -17.11 -12.36 -5.52
C CYS A 243 -15.68 -12.00 -5.96
N GLN A 244 -15.19 -12.57 -7.05
CA GLN A 244 -13.88 -12.22 -7.62
C GLN A 244 -14.08 -11.50 -8.96
N PRO A 245 -14.12 -10.15 -8.97
CA PRO A 245 -14.24 -9.41 -10.21
C PRO A 245 -12.96 -9.55 -11.04
N LEU A 246 -13.11 -9.90 -12.32
CA LEU A 246 -11.99 -10.03 -13.26
C LEU A 246 -12.03 -8.91 -14.30
N PRO A 247 -10.88 -8.30 -14.66
CA PRO A 247 -10.84 -7.32 -15.72
C PRO A 247 -11.18 -7.97 -17.08
N SER A 248 -11.74 -7.17 -17.99
CA SER A 248 -12.09 -7.60 -19.35
C SER A 248 -11.52 -6.64 -20.40
N GLY A 249 -11.30 -7.14 -21.62
CA GLY A 249 -10.76 -6.36 -22.73
C GLY A 249 -9.36 -5.80 -22.44
N PRO A 250 -9.03 -4.58 -22.90
CA PRO A 250 -7.69 -4.00 -22.74
C PRO A 250 -7.22 -3.86 -21.28
N ALA A 251 -8.14 -3.67 -20.32
CA ALA A 251 -7.80 -3.62 -18.91
C ALA A 251 -7.16 -4.93 -18.40
N GLN A 252 -7.50 -6.06 -19.00
CA GLN A 252 -6.91 -7.35 -18.67
C GLN A 252 -5.47 -7.48 -19.17
N GLN A 253 -5.12 -6.82 -20.27
CA GLN A 253 -3.77 -6.91 -20.85
C GLN A 253 -2.82 -5.91 -20.21
N ARG A 254 -3.33 -4.81 -19.64
CA ARG A 254 -2.54 -3.69 -19.10
C ARG A 254 -1.48 -4.13 -18.09
N TYR A 255 -1.85 -4.95 -17.10
CA TYR A 255 -0.90 -5.41 -16.09
C TYR A 255 0.12 -6.41 -16.65
N LEU A 256 -0.27 -7.24 -17.63
CA LEU A 256 0.65 -8.16 -18.29
C LEU A 256 1.66 -7.43 -19.17
N ALA A 257 1.21 -6.45 -19.95
CA ALA A 257 2.05 -5.61 -20.78
C ALA A 257 3.05 -4.84 -19.91
N GLY A 258 2.58 -4.22 -18.81
CA GLY A 258 3.43 -3.54 -17.84
C GLY A 258 4.53 -4.45 -17.26
N ALA A 259 4.18 -5.66 -16.81
CA ALA A 259 5.18 -6.58 -16.28
C ALA A 259 6.25 -7.02 -17.30
N LEU A 260 5.86 -7.23 -18.57
CA LEU A 260 6.80 -7.56 -19.65
C LEU A 260 7.64 -6.36 -20.10
N ALA A 261 7.14 -5.14 -19.91
CA ALA A 261 7.86 -3.92 -20.24
C ALA A 261 9.03 -3.67 -19.27
N VAL A 262 8.84 -3.97 -17.98
CA VAL A 262 9.82 -3.64 -16.93
C VAL A 262 10.65 -4.84 -16.44
N SER A 263 10.27 -6.07 -16.80
CA SER A 263 10.96 -7.28 -16.32
C SER A 263 11.03 -8.39 -17.36
N ASP A 264 12.02 -9.27 -17.19
CA ASP A 264 12.24 -10.46 -18.01
C ASP A 264 11.56 -11.68 -17.37
N ALA A 265 10.49 -11.45 -16.61
CA ALA A 265 9.81 -12.49 -15.84
C ALA A 265 9.37 -13.63 -16.76
N LEU A 266 10.00 -14.79 -16.59
CA LEU A 266 9.75 -16.00 -17.36
C LEU A 266 8.53 -16.76 -16.85
N THR A 267 8.14 -16.46 -15.60
CA THR A 267 7.01 -17.09 -14.93
C THR A 267 5.99 -16.01 -14.57
N ILE A 268 4.82 -16.09 -15.21
CA ILE A 268 3.67 -15.27 -14.86
C ILE A 268 2.66 -16.20 -14.19
N VAL A 269 2.35 -15.92 -12.93
CA VAL A 269 1.27 -16.58 -12.20
C VAL A 269 0.08 -15.63 -12.16
N GLU A 270 -1.08 -16.10 -12.56
CA GLU A 270 -2.33 -15.33 -12.51
C GLU A 270 -3.39 -16.20 -11.86
N GLY A 271 -4.06 -15.66 -10.84
CA GLY A 271 -5.08 -16.39 -10.11
C GLY A 271 -5.71 -15.55 -9.01
N GLY A 272 -6.54 -16.18 -8.20
CA GLY A 272 -7.17 -15.61 -7.02
C GLY A 272 -7.70 -16.76 -6.18
N GLU A 273 -8.66 -16.49 -5.31
CA GLU A 273 -9.35 -17.54 -4.56
C GLU A 273 -10.19 -18.45 -5.47
N LEU A 274 -10.73 -17.87 -6.55
CA LEU A 274 -11.56 -18.55 -7.54
C LEU A 274 -10.80 -18.75 -8.85
N LEU A 275 -11.11 -19.85 -9.53
CA LEU A 275 -10.61 -20.11 -10.88
C LEU A 275 -11.10 -19.03 -11.85
N SER A 276 -10.16 -18.42 -12.58
CA SER A 276 -10.45 -17.41 -13.58
C SER A 276 -10.89 -18.08 -14.88
N PHE A 277 -12.20 -18.11 -15.16
CA PHE A 277 -12.77 -18.74 -16.37
C PHE A 277 -12.83 -17.81 -17.60
N ASN A 278 -12.03 -16.74 -17.65
CA ASN A 278 -12.10 -15.79 -18.75
C ASN A 278 -11.59 -16.42 -20.08
N LEU A 279 -12.43 -16.43 -21.10
CA LEU A 279 -12.20 -17.04 -22.41
C LEU A 279 -11.87 -16.03 -23.52
N ASP A 280 -11.27 -14.89 -23.17
CA ASP A 280 -10.92 -13.85 -24.16
C ASP A 280 -9.94 -14.37 -25.24
N SER A 281 -10.25 -14.07 -26.51
CA SER A 281 -9.39 -14.33 -27.65
C SER A 281 -8.12 -13.46 -27.68
N GLN A 282 -8.21 -12.21 -27.21
CA GLN A 282 -7.09 -11.27 -27.18
C GLN A 282 -6.03 -11.73 -26.16
N LEU A 283 -6.47 -12.07 -24.93
CA LEU A 283 -5.59 -12.65 -23.91
C LEU A 283 -4.94 -13.96 -24.37
N ARG A 284 -5.68 -14.83 -25.07
CA ARG A 284 -5.12 -16.07 -25.62
C ARG A 284 -4.02 -15.80 -26.64
N ASN A 285 -4.19 -14.80 -27.51
CA ASN A 285 -3.14 -14.42 -28.47
C ASN A 285 -1.93 -13.82 -27.74
N PHE A 286 -2.15 -12.92 -26.78
CA PHE A 286 -1.10 -12.36 -25.93
C PHE A 286 -0.27 -13.47 -25.27
N ARG A 287 -0.92 -14.40 -24.57
CA ARG A 287 -0.25 -15.55 -23.92
C ARG A 287 0.50 -16.44 -24.91
N LYS A 288 -0.02 -16.63 -26.14
CA LYS A 288 0.70 -17.35 -27.20
C LYS A 288 1.94 -16.60 -27.66
N THR A 289 1.86 -15.29 -27.82
CA THR A 289 3.03 -14.45 -28.18
C THR A 289 4.10 -14.58 -27.10
N VAL A 290 3.75 -14.41 -25.83
CA VAL A 290 4.68 -14.53 -24.69
C VAL A 290 5.37 -15.89 -24.68
N ARG A 291 4.63 -16.99 -24.88
CA ARG A 291 5.18 -18.35 -24.93
C ARG A 291 6.15 -18.60 -26.09
N GLN A 292 6.13 -17.76 -27.12
CA GLN A 292 7.01 -17.86 -28.29
C GLN A 292 8.20 -16.89 -28.22
N LEU A 293 8.21 -15.97 -27.25
CA LEU A 293 9.38 -15.11 -27.02
C LEU A 293 10.58 -15.96 -26.57
N PRO A 294 11.81 -15.57 -26.93
CA PRO A 294 13.01 -16.24 -26.44
C PRO A 294 13.10 -16.23 -24.90
N GLY A 295 13.64 -17.31 -24.34
CA GLY A 295 13.88 -17.44 -22.90
C GLY A 295 15.10 -16.62 -22.42
N PRO A 296 15.51 -16.78 -21.15
CA PRO A 296 16.52 -15.93 -20.49
C PRO A 296 17.93 -16.09 -21.05
N GLU A 297 18.20 -17.20 -21.74
CA GLU A 297 19.48 -17.47 -22.40
C GLU A 297 19.72 -16.54 -23.59
N ALA A 298 18.67 -15.88 -24.10
CA ALA A 298 18.79 -14.93 -25.20
C ALA A 298 19.31 -13.58 -24.70
N GLU A 299 20.29 -13.02 -25.41
CA GLU A 299 20.71 -11.65 -25.17
C GLU A 299 19.56 -10.70 -25.53
N VAL A 300 19.08 -9.94 -24.56
CA VAL A 300 18.00 -8.97 -24.75
C VAL A 300 18.53 -7.54 -24.64
N HIS A 301 18.21 -6.73 -25.64
CA HIS A 301 18.41 -5.29 -25.61
C HIS A 301 17.05 -4.59 -25.56
N THR A 302 16.86 -3.74 -24.56
CA THR A 302 15.60 -3.01 -24.35
C THR A 302 15.78 -1.54 -24.70
N GLN A 303 14.88 -1.00 -25.51
CA GLN A 303 14.74 0.42 -25.79
C GLN A 303 13.36 0.88 -25.32
N SER A 304 13.32 1.91 -24.49
CA SER A 304 12.08 2.49 -23.98
C SER A 304 11.92 3.91 -24.53
N VAL A 305 10.79 4.17 -25.19
CA VAL A 305 10.35 5.48 -25.66
C VAL A 305 8.86 5.53 -25.35
N GLN A 306 8.44 6.26 -24.32
CA GLN A 306 7.07 6.14 -23.81
C GLN A 306 6.02 6.46 -24.88
N PRO A 307 4.92 5.68 -24.95
CA PRO A 307 4.56 4.53 -24.10
C PRO A 307 5.03 3.15 -24.61
N LEU A 308 5.96 3.11 -25.57
CA LEU A 308 6.47 1.88 -26.17
C LEU A 308 7.72 1.36 -25.45
N VAL A 309 7.71 0.07 -25.16
CA VAL A 309 8.93 -0.69 -24.86
C VAL A 309 9.22 -1.66 -26.00
N MET A 310 10.37 -1.50 -26.64
CA MET A 310 10.88 -2.39 -27.67
C MET A 310 11.95 -3.30 -27.06
N ARG A 311 11.76 -4.62 -27.21
CA ARG A 311 12.70 -5.63 -26.74
C ARG A 311 13.24 -6.43 -27.91
N VAL A 312 14.55 -6.42 -28.09
CA VAL A 312 15.25 -7.12 -29.17
C VAL A 312 16.05 -8.28 -28.58
N TYR A 313 15.59 -9.49 -28.86
CA TYR A 313 16.23 -10.74 -28.44
C TYR A 313 17.11 -11.26 -29.57
N ARG A 314 18.39 -11.49 -29.29
CA ARG A 314 19.32 -12.15 -30.21
C ARG A 314 19.56 -13.58 -29.78
N SER A 315 19.36 -14.51 -30.71
CA SER A 315 19.68 -15.93 -30.57
C SER A 315 20.70 -16.33 -31.65
N GLN A 316 21.26 -17.53 -31.56
CA GLN A 316 22.32 -17.99 -32.47
C GLN A 316 21.99 -17.83 -33.97
N ASN A 317 20.72 -18.02 -34.36
CA ASN A 317 20.29 -18.02 -35.77
C ASN A 317 19.12 -17.06 -36.06
N SER A 318 18.68 -16.25 -35.10
CA SER A 318 17.52 -15.39 -35.29
C SER A 318 17.51 -14.17 -34.38
N THR A 319 16.82 -13.13 -34.82
CA THR A 319 16.51 -11.96 -34.01
C THR A 319 15.00 -11.88 -33.82
N THR A 320 14.53 -11.78 -32.58
CA THR A 320 13.11 -11.56 -32.28
C THR A 320 12.94 -10.14 -31.75
N VAL A 321 12.01 -9.37 -32.30
CA VAL A 321 11.62 -8.06 -31.77
C VAL A 321 10.23 -8.16 -31.17
N ALA A 322 10.04 -7.61 -29.97
CA ALA A 322 8.76 -7.45 -29.32
C ALA A 322 8.50 -5.96 -29.07
N LEU A 323 7.34 -5.48 -29.51
CA LEU A 323 6.83 -4.14 -29.29
C LEU A 323 5.70 -4.24 -28.24
N ILE A 324 5.84 -3.50 -27.15
CA ILE A 324 4.92 -3.51 -26.01
C ILE A 324 4.39 -2.10 -25.83
N ASN A 325 3.08 -1.90 -25.96
CA ASN A 325 2.42 -0.65 -25.61
C ASN A 325 1.99 -0.72 -24.14
N GLU A 326 2.60 0.07 -23.26
CA GLU A 326 2.22 0.11 -21.84
C GLU A 326 0.96 0.95 -21.57
N SER A 327 0.54 1.77 -22.54
CA SER A 327 -0.52 2.75 -22.33
C SER A 327 -1.92 2.18 -22.57
N PRO A 328 -2.96 2.81 -21.97
CA PRO A 328 -4.36 2.53 -22.27
C PRO A 328 -4.83 3.15 -23.60
N TRP A 329 -3.93 3.73 -24.41
CA TRP A 329 -4.26 4.36 -25.69
C TRP A 329 -3.58 3.63 -26.85
N PRO A 330 -4.16 3.64 -28.07
CA PRO A 330 -3.49 3.10 -29.24
C PRO A 330 -2.28 3.96 -29.64
N ILE A 331 -1.27 3.31 -30.22
CA ILE A 331 -0.08 3.98 -30.77
C ILE A 331 0.26 3.48 -32.17
N SER A 332 0.76 4.39 -32.99
CA SER A 332 1.40 4.07 -34.27
C SER A 332 2.91 4.15 -34.10
N VAL A 333 3.62 3.10 -34.51
CA VAL A 333 5.07 2.99 -34.40
C VAL A 333 5.68 2.95 -35.79
N ARG A 334 6.63 3.86 -36.03
CA ARG A 334 7.51 3.84 -37.20
C ARG A 334 8.93 3.48 -36.75
N LEU A 335 9.46 2.40 -37.30
CA LEU A 335 10.76 1.86 -36.94
C LEU A 335 11.62 1.72 -38.19
N SER A 336 12.77 2.38 -38.24
CA SER A 336 13.79 2.08 -39.26
C SER A 336 14.48 0.77 -38.91
N LEU A 337 14.56 -0.13 -39.88
CA LEU A 337 15.27 -1.40 -39.74
C LEU A 337 16.13 -1.66 -40.96
N SER A 338 17.34 -2.14 -40.71
CA SER A 338 18.34 -2.40 -41.74
C SER A 338 18.81 -3.84 -41.68
N SER A 339 18.81 -4.49 -42.83
CA SER A 339 19.34 -5.84 -42.99
C SER A 339 20.41 -5.89 -44.07
N ALA A 340 21.51 -6.58 -43.77
CA ALA A 340 22.61 -6.82 -44.71
C ALA A 340 22.19 -7.75 -45.87
N GLU A 341 21.20 -8.61 -45.63
CA GLU A 341 20.70 -9.61 -46.58
C GLU A 341 19.17 -9.68 -46.56
N ARG A 342 18.57 -10.36 -47.56
CA ARG A 342 17.14 -10.63 -47.54
C ARG A 342 16.85 -11.64 -46.44
N CYS A 343 15.95 -11.32 -45.50
CA CYS A 343 15.57 -12.22 -44.42
C CYS A 343 14.05 -12.43 -44.37
N ALA A 344 13.62 -13.64 -44.03
CA ALA A 344 12.23 -13.95 -43.74
C ALA A 344 11.87 -13.57 -42.31
N TRP A 345 10.61 -13.18 -42.11
CA TRP A 345 10.05 -12.89 -40.79
C TRP A 345 8.76 -13.66 -40.56
N GLU A 346 8.49 -13.97 -39.30
CA GLU A 346 7.26 -14.58 -38.81
C GLU A 346 6.69 -13.74 -37.67
N LYS A 347 5.41 -13.35 -37.77
CA LYS A 347 4.65 -12.74 -36.67
C LYS A 347 4.25 -13.81 -35.66
N LEU A 348 4.63 -13.60 -34.40
CA LEU A 348 4.40 -14.53 -33.30
C LEU A 348 2.97 -14.40 -32.74
N GLY A 349 2.48 -15.48 -32.11
CA GLY A 349 1.18 -15.50 -31.42
C GLY A 349 -0.07 -15.49 -32.32
N VAL A 350 0.10 -15.42 -33.64
CA VAL A 350 -0.97 -15.43 -34.64
C VAL A 350 -1.54 -16.85 -34.82
N LYS A 351 -2.87 -16.99 -34.99
CA LYS A 351 -3.52 -18.29 -35.28
C LYS A 351 -3.18 -18.76 -36.69
N SER A 352 -2.97 -20.07 -36.87
CA SER A 352 -2.65 -20.70 -38.16
C SER A 352 -3.69 -20.53 -39.27
N PHE A 353 -4.91 -20.09 -38.96
CA PHE A 353 -5.99 -19.87 -39.93
C PHE A 353 -6.04 -18.45 -40.51
N ILE A 354 -5.13 -17.56 -40.11
CA ILE A 354 -4.98 -16.23 -40.72
C ILE A 354 -4.19 -16.38 -42.03
N LEU A 355 -4.43 -15.48 -42.99
CA LEU A 355 -3.75 -15.48 -44.29
C LEU A 355 -2.23 -15.51 -44.08
N PRO A 356 -1.48 -16.35 -44.83
CA PRO A 356 -0.03 -16.44 -44.69
C PRO A 356 0.70 -15.10 -44.83
N SER A 357 0.15 -14.15 -45.60
CA SER A 357 0.69 -12.79 -45.77
C SER A 357 0.73 -11.96 -44.49
N ASP A 358 -0.15 -12.23 -43.52
CA ASP A 358 -0.22 -11.47 -42.26
C ASP A 358 0.64 -12.11 -41.17
N ARG A 359 1.12 -13.34 -41.43
CA ARG A 359 1.97 -14.12 -40.52
C ARG A 359 3.41 -14.21 -40.99
N LEU A 360 3.64 -14.29 -42.29
CA LEU A 360 4.95 -14.51 -42.89
C LEU A 360 5.24 -13.43 -43.94
N GLY A 361 6.49 -13.02 -44.01
CA GLY A 361 6.96 -12.17 -45.10
C GLY A 361 8.47 -12.16 -45.22
N SER A 362 8.98 -11.26 -46.05
CA SER A 362 10.42 -11.07 -46.22
C SER A 362 10.79 -9.61 -46.19
N LEU A 363 11.85 -9.29 -45.47
CA LEU A 363 12.55 -8.01 -45.50
C LEU A 363 13.58 -8.05 -46.62
N VAL A 364 13.64 -7.01 -47.47
CA VAL A 364 14.71 -6.93 -48.48
C VAL A 364 15.97 -6.32 -47.89
N ARG A 365 17.10 -6.49 -48.59
CA ARG A 365 18.39 -5.89 -48.20
C ARG A 365 18.30 -4.37 -48.21
N GLY A 366 18.92 -3.73 -47.23
CA GLY A 366 18.97 -2.27 -47.08
C GLY A 366 18.16 -1.77 -45.90
N GLU A 367 17.99 -0.46 -45.83
CA GLU A 367 17.17 0.21 -44.83
C GLU A 367 15.71 0.27 -45.29
N GLN A 368 14.79 -0.04 -44.39
CA GLN A 368 13.35 -0.02 -44.63
C GLN A 368 12.63 0.59 -43.44
N GLU A 369 11.53 1.29 -43.72
CA GLU A 369 10.59 1.70 -42.68
C GLU A 369 9.58 0.59 -42.39
N TRP A 370 9.40 0.31 -41.12
CA TRP A 370 8.43 -0.64 -40.61
C TRP A 370 7.36 0.09 -39.82
N LEU A 371 6.10 -0.13 -40.19
CA LEU A 371 4.95 0.49 -39.55
C LEU A 371 4.18 -0.58 -38.76
N ALA A 372 3.85 -0.26 -37.51
CA ALA A 372 3.04 -1.12 -36.66
C ALA A 372 2.02 -0.29 -35.88
N GLU A 373 0.78 -0.73 -35.86
CA GLU A 373 -0.28 -0.18 -35.01
C GLU A 373 -0.46 -1.10 -33.80
N LEU A 374 -0.30 -0.57 -32.59
CA LEU A 374 -0.50 -1.28 -31.35
C LEU A 374 -1.76 -0.75 -30.65
N GLN A 375 -2.64 -1.67 -30.26
CA GLN A 375 -3.82 -1.35 -29.45
C GLN A 375 -3.41 -1.02 -28.00
N PRO A 376 -4.32 -0.47 -27.17
CA PRO A 376 -4.09 -0.31 -25.74
C PRO A 376 -3.59 -1.61 -25.09
N ALA A 377 -2.50 -1.55 -24.34
CA ALA A 377 -1.88 -2.69 -23.67
C ALA A 377 -1.46 -3.88 -24.58
N ASP A 378 -1.22 -3.63 -25.86
CA ASP A 378 -0.92 -4.68 -26.85
C ASP A 378 0.55 -5.13 -26.82
N LEU A 379 0.76 -6.39 -27.23
CA LEU A 379 2.07 -7.01 -27.45
C LEU A 379 2.10 -7.62 -28.85
N GLN A 380 2.97 -7.08 -29.70
CA GLN A 380 3.25 -7.65 -31.02
C GLN A 380 4.72 -8.03 -31.14
N ALA A 381 4.99 -9.23 -31.66
CA ALA A 381 6.35 -9.70 -31.82
C ALA A 381 6.57 -10.38 -33.17
N TRP A 382 7.78 -10.24 -33.69
CA TRP A 382 8.23 -10.84 -34.94
C TRP A 382 9.58 -11.51 -34.77
N LYS A 383 9.72 -12.71 -35.31
CA LYS A 383 10.98 -13.44 -35.39
C LYS A 383 11.53 -13.34 -36.81
N PHE A 384 12.79 -12.95 -36.92
CA PHE A 384 13.52 -12.83 -38.18
C PHE A 384 14.62 -13.89 -38.25
N ASN A 385 14.79 -14.53 -39.39
CA ASN A 385 15.87 -15.51 -39.62
C ASN A 385 17.22 -14.85 -39.95
N SER A 386 17.57 -13.78 -39.24
CA SER A 386 18.84 -13.07 -39.36
C SER A 386 19.31 -12.63 -37.99
N THR A 387 20.62 -12.69 -37.74
CA THR A 387 21.27 -12.19 -36.53
C THR A 387 21.85 -10.79 -36.69
N GLN A 388 21.92 -10.29 -37.91
CA GLN A 388 22.58 -9.02 -38.26
C GLN A 388 21.60 -7.86 -38.47
N LEU A 389 20.38 -7.98 -37.95
CA LEU A 389 19.40 -6.91 -38.00
C LEU A 389 19.80 -5.75 -37.09
N ARG A 390 19.73 -4.54 -37.66
CA ARG A 390 19.91 -3.29 -36.94
C ARG A 390 18.58 -2.56 -36.88
N PHE A 391 18.21 -2.12 -35.68
CA PHE A 391 17.00 -1.34 -35.43
C PHE A 391 17.40 0.08 -35.08
N GLY A 392 16.77 1.05 -35.73
CA GLY A 392 16.84 2.46 -35.35
C GLY A 392 15.97 2.75 -34.13
N GLN A 393 15.97 4.01 -33.70
CA GLN A 393 15.09 4.47 -32.63
C GLN A 393 13.63 4.51 -33.12
N PRO A 394 12.66 3.93 -32.40
CA PRO A 394 11.27 3.99 -32.79
C PRO A 394 10.73 5.43 -32.69
N GLN A 395 9.99 5.85 -33.71
CA GLN A 395 9.16 7.06 -33.69
C GLN A 395 7.72 6.67 -33.38
N ILE A 396 7.11 7.36 -32.44
CA ILE A 396 5.78 7.01 -31.94
C ILE A 396 4.85 8.19 -32.17
N THR A 397 3.69 7.88 -32.73
CA THR A 397 2.56 8.80 -32.79
C THR A 397 1.51 8.29 -31.81
N LEU A 398 1.23 9.09 -30.79
CA LEU A 398 0.20 8.85 -29.79
C LEU A 398 -1.08 9.59 -30.19
N ASP A 399 -2.25 8.99 -29.95
CA ASP A 399 -3.55 9.65 -30.12
C ASP A 399 -3.61 10.93 -29.28
N SER A 400 -4.09 12.05 -29.86
CA SER A 400 -4.21 13.33 -29.16
C SER A 400 -5.10 13.23 -27.91
N ARG A 401 -6.07 12.29 -27.93
CA ARG A 401 -6.95 11.99 -26.79
C ARG A 401 -6.19 11.56 -25.53
N ALA A 402 -5.00 10.98 -25.67
CA ALA A 402 -4.19 10.58 -24.53
C ALA A 402 -3.73 11.80 -23.71
N ARG A 403 -3.27 12.85 -24.39
CA ARG A 403 -2.85 14.09 -23.74
C ARG A 403 -4.06 14.82 -23.13
N GLU A 404 -5.19 14.81 -23.82
CA GLU A 404 -6.45 15.41 -23.32
C GLU A 404 -6.95 14.69 -22.06
N ASP A 405 -6.96 13.35 -22.02
CA ASP A 405 -7.34 12.57 -20.83
C ASP A 405 -6.42 12.85 -19.63
N LEU A 406 -5.10 12.82 -19.85
CA LEU A 406 -4.12 13.11 -18.78
C LEU A 406 -4.23 14.55 -18.27
N GLN A 407 -4.42 15.52 -19.17
CA GLN A 407 -4.62 16.92 -18.81
C GLN A 407 -5.88 17.09 -17.96
N GLN A 408 -6.99 16.45 -18.35
CA GLN A 408 -8.24 16.50 -17.59
C GLN A 408 -8.08 15.91 -16.18
N ARG A 409 -7.38 14.77 -16.05
CA ARG A 409 -7.10 14.16 -14.74
C ARG A 409 -6.21 15.04 -13.87
N ILE A 410 -5.19 15.67 -14.44
CA ILE A 410 -4.34 16.63 -13.73
C ILE A 410 -5.15 17.82 -13.24
N GLU A 411 -5.98 18.41 -14.10
CA GLU A 411 -6.85 19.55 -13.74
C GLU A 411 -7.83 19.17 -12.62
N GLU A 412 -8.37 17.96 -12.68
CA GLU A 412 -9.23 17.44 -11.63
C GLU A 412 -8.50 17.40 -10.27
N ILE A 413 -7.28 16.87 -10.21
CA ILE A 413 -6.48 16.85 -8.98
C ILE A 413 -6.08 18.27 -8.57
N GLU A 414 -5.62 19.09 -9.51
CA GLU A 414 -5.17 20.47 -9.27
C GLU A 414 -6.28 21.33 -8.67
N SER A 415 -7.51 21.22 -9.17
CA SER A 415 -8.65 21.98 -8.68
C SER A 415 -8.90 21.81 -7.17
N ARG A 416 -8.40 20.72 -6.59
CA ARG A 416 -8.53 20.38 -5.15
C ARG A 416 -7.33 20.82 -4.33
N THR A 417 -6.17 21.08 -4.96
CA THR A 417 -4.96 21.55 -4.27
C THR A 417 -5.15 22.91 -3.58
N GLY A 418 -6.04 23.75 -4.10
CA GLY A 418 -6.43 25.03 -3.48
C GLY A 418 -7.19 24.87 -2.16
N ASN A 419 -7.73 23.68 -1.88
CA ASN A 419 -8.51 23.38 -0.69
C ASN A 419 -7.77 22.48 0.32
N LEU A 420 -6.45 22.33 0.21
CA LEU A 420 -5.69 21.46 1.13
C LEU A 420 -5.62 22.00 2.57
N ASN A 421 -6.07 23.23 2.83
CA ASN A 421 -6.27 23.77 4.17
C ASN A 421 -7.61 23.33 4.79
N ILE A 422 -8.35 22.45 4.12
CA ILE A 422 -9.61 21.91 4.61
C ILE A 422 -9.43 21.32 6.00
N ARG A 423 -10.44 21.57 6.83
CA ARG A 423 -10.64 20.94 8.12
C ARG A 423 -12.09 20.49 8.15
N ARG A 424 -12.34 19.20 7.91
CA ARG A 424 -13.70 18.64 7.89
C ARG A 424 -14.07 18.11 9.27
N PRO A 425 -15.01 18.74 10.00
CA PRO A 425 -15.44 18.24 11.30
C PRO A 425 -16.12 16.88 11.15
N TYR A 426 -15.79 15.95 12.05
CA TYR A 426 -16.42 14.63 12.12
C TYR A 426 -17.40 14.58 13.30
N THR A 427 -18.68 14.78 13.03
CA THR A 427 -19.71 15.09 14.04
C THR A 427 -20.36 13.87 14.69
N HIS A 428 -19.78 12.68 14.55
CA HIS A 428 -20.34 11.44 15.12
C HIS A 428 -20.04 11.22 16.61
N LEU A 429 -19.10 11.97 17.20
CA LEU A 429 -18.85 11.93 18.65
C LEU A 429 -19.96 12.67 19.39
N LYS A 430 -20.69 11.96 20.25
CA LYS A 430 -21.77 12.56 21.05
C LYS A 430 -21.22 13.38 22.20
N ASN A 431 -21.88 14.51 22.47
CA ASN A 431 -21.61 15.40 23.60
C ASN A 431 -20.11 15.74 23.80
N PRO A 432 -19.38 16.18 22.76
CA PRO A 432 -17.92 16.34 22.86
C PRO A 432 -17.50 17.58 23.69
N GLY A 433 -18.41 18.53 23.91
CA GLY A 433 -18.24 19.66 24.82
C GLY A 433 -18.90 19.48 26.19
N PHE A 434 -19.49 18.31 26.49
CA PHE A 434 -20.12 18.01 27.78
C PHE A 434 -21.28 18.94 28.20
N GLU A 435 -21.92 19.61 27.23
CA GLU A 435 -22.99 20.59 27.48
C GLU A 435 -24.37 19.96 27.71
N LEU A 436 -24.57 18.70 27.31
CA LEU A 436 -25.86 18.03 27.48
C LEU A 436 -26.12 17.67 28.96
N GLU A 437 -27.36 17.89 29.41
CA GLU A 437 -27.81 17.47 30.73
C GLU A 437 -28.09 15.96 30.75
N ALA A 438 -27.70 15.31 31.84
CA ALA A 438 -27.99 13.89 32.07
C ALA A 438 -28.85 13.73 33.32
N GLU A 439 -29.66 12.68 33.34
CA GLU A 439 -30.36 12.21 34.54
C GLU A 439 -29.40 11.30 35.34
N GLU A 440 -29.45 11.36 36.68
CA GLU A 440 -28.79 10.42 37.61
C GLU A 440 -27.28 10.14 37.38
N GLU A 441 -26.39 11.13 37.63
CA GLU A 441 -24.92 10.99 37.61
C GLU A 441 -24.29 10.42 36.30
N GLN A 442 -25.08 10.20 35.25
CA GLN A 442 -24.57 9.79 33.94
C GLN A 442 -24.02 10.97 33.15
N ILE A 443 -23.22 10.71 32.11
CA ILE A 443 -22.74 11.73 31.19
C ILE A 443 -23.24 11.31 29.81
N VAL A 444 -24.08 12.14 29.16
CA VAL A 444 -24.71 11.75 27.88
C VAL A 444 -23.63 11.38 26.86
N GLY A 445 -23.66 10.15 26.36
CA GLY A 445 -22.71 9.63 25.38
C GLY A 445 -21.35 9.19 25.94
N TRP A 446 -21.18 9.16 27.27
CA TRP A 446 -19.94 8.77 27.93
C TRP A 446 -20.20 7.87 29.16
N GLN A 447 -19.32 6.90 29.38
CA GLN A 447 -19.46 5.90 30.45
C GLN A 447 -18.15 5.78 31.23
N ALA A 448 -18.24 5.87 32.56
CA ALA A 448 -17.11 5.63 33.44
C ALA A 448 -16.83 4.12 33.58
N LEU A 449 -15.57 3.73 33.47
CA LEU A 449 -15.04 2.40 33.74
C LEU A 449 -14.12 2.47 34.96
N LEU A 450 -14.13 1.41 35.78
CA LEU A 450 -13.37 1.36 37.04
C LEU A 450 -13.76 2.48 38.03
N GLY A 451 -15.06 2.80 38.12
CA GLY A 451 -15.58 3.87 38.99
C GLY A 451 -15.32 3.70 40.49
N SER A 452 -14.80 2.56 40.95
CA SER A 452 -14.30 2.39 42.32
C SER A 452 -12.90 2.99 42.56
N GLN A 453 -12.21 3.39 41.49
CA GLN A 453 -10.82 3.89 41.52
C GLN A 453 -10.72 5.42 41.31
N GLY A 454 -11.86 6.10 41.28
CA GLY A 454 -11.96 7.55 41.05
C GLY A 454 -13.38 8.00 40.73
N ARG A 455 -13.53 9.22 40.21
CA ARG A 455 -14.82 9.77 39.75
C ARG A 455 -14.65 10.56 38.46
N ALA A 456 -15.62 10.42 37.55
CA ALA A 456 -15.76 11.28 36.38
C ALA A 456 -17.10 12.01 36.46
N GLU A 457 -17.10 13.34 36.39
CA GLU A 457 -18.29 14.17 36.56
C GLU A 457 -18.21 15.42 35.69
N VAL A 458 -19.37 15.96 35.28
CA VAL A 458 -19.43 17.23 34.56
C VAL A 458 -19.52 18.37 35.56
N VAL A 459 -18.63 19.36 35.42
CA VAL A 459 -18.55 20.54 36.30
C VAL A 459 -18.86 21.82 35.54
N GLN A 460 -19.34 22.83 36.26
CA GLN A 460 -19.69 24.16 35.72
C GLN A 460 -18.65 25.23 36.08
N THR A 461 -17.58 24.85 36.77
CA THR A 461 -16.51 25.75 37.21
C THR A 461 -15.21 25.42 36.49
N ASP A 462 -14.37 26.44 36.27
CA ASP A 462 -13.06 26.29 35.64
C ASP A 462 -13.10 25.73 34.21
N VAL A 463 -14.18 26.01 33.47
CA VAL A 463 -14.48 25.58 32.08
C VAL A 463 -13.60 26.31 31.05
N HIS A 464 -13.24 25.66 29.94
CA HIS A 464 -12.48 26.27 28.86
C HIS A 464 -13.40 26.96 27.83
N SER A 465 -14.45 26.28 27.39
CA SER A 465 -15.41 26.77 26.39
C SER A 465 -16.81 26.28 26.69
N GLY A 466 -17.82 27.14 26.57
CA GLY A 466 -19.20 26.78 26.90
C GLY A 466 -19.51 27.01 28.38
N ALA A 467 -20.35 26.15 28.95
CA ALA A 467 -20.79 26.24 30.34
C ALA A 467 -20.35 25.05 31.19
N ARG A 468 -19.81 23.99 30.58
CA ARG A 468 -19.49 22.73 31.26
C ARG A 468 -18.17 22.14 30.80
N ALA A 469 -17.51 21.41 31.70
CA ALA A 469 -16.30 20.65 31.39
C ALA A 469 -16.33 19.28 32.10
N LEU A 470 -15.61 18.30 31.57
CA LEU A 470 -15.47 16.99 32.19
C LEU A 470 -14.32 17.00 33.21
N GLN A 471 -14.61 16.71 34.46
CA GLN A 471 -13.61 16.48 35.49
C GLN A 471 -13.38 14.99 35.67
N ILE A 472 -12.11 14.56 35.60
CA ILE A 472 -11.69 13.19 35.90
C ILE A 472 -10.76 13.25 37.10
N ARG A 473 -11.12 12.55 38.17
CA ARG A 473 -10.30 12.39 39.37
C ARG A 473 -9.98 10.92 39.57
N SER A 474 -8.69 10.60 39.67
CA SER A 474 -8.24 9.28 40.08
C SER A 474 -7.67 9.34 41.49
N ASP A 475 -8.06 8.35 42.31
CA ASP A 475 -7.59 8.20 43.69
C ASP A 475 -6.65 6.99 43.83
N SER A 476 -6.15 6.42 42.73
CA SER A 476 -5.26 5.24 42.76
C SER A 476 -4.28 5.17 41.60
N LEU A 477 -3.24 4.35 41.75
CA LEU A 477 -2.26 4.10 40.68
C LEU A 477 -2.88 3.43 39.45
N SER A 478 -3.91 2.60 39.62
CA SER A 478 -4.58 1.91 38.49
C SER A 478 -5.47 2.83 37.67
N GLY A 479 -5.91 3.96 38.24
CA GLY A 479 -6.65 4.94 37.47
C GLY A 479 -8.15 4.69 37.30
N ILE A 480 -8.85 5.71 36.82
CA ILE A 480 -10.23 5.64 36.31
C ILE A 480 -10.22 5.91 34.80
N ALA A 481 -11.10 5.24 34.06
CA ALA A 481 -11.29 5.50 32.64
C ALA A 481 -12.70 6.02 32.35
N ILE A 482 -12.85 6.80 31.29
CA ILE A 482 -14.12 7.18 30.71
C ILE A 482 -14.07 6.94 29.21
N GLN A 483 -15.11 6.33 28.66
CA GLN A 483 -15.20 5.98 27.24
C GLN A 483 -16.44 6.62 26.61
N SER A 484 -16.35 6.99 25.34
CA SER A 484 -17.49 7.45 24.57
C SER A 484 -18.40 6.29 24.15
N ASP A 485 -19.63 6.62 23.75
CA ASP A 485 -20.43 5.77 22.87
C ASP A 485 -19.64 5.39 21.61
N LEU A 486 -20.03 4.26 21.00
CA LEU A 486 -19.51 3.84 19.70
C LEU A 486 -19.97 4.79 18.59
N PHE A 487 -19.07 5.10 17.68
CA PHE A 487 -19.32 5.87 16.47
C PHE A 487 -18.68 5.17 15.25
N PRO A 488 -19.19 5.39 14.02
CA PRO A 488 -18.64 4.72 12.83
C PRO A 488 -17.17 5.07 12.57
N MET A 489 -16.43 4.20 11.90
CA MET A 489 -15.10 4.54 11.37
C MET A 489 -15.21 5.58 10.24
N PRO A 490 -14.33 6.59 10.17
CA PRO A 490 -14.35 7.54 9.07
C PRO A 490 -13.89 6.89 7.76
N GLU A 491 -14.60 7.19 6.66
CA GLU A 491 -14.27 6.66 5.33
C GLU A 491 -12.92 7.17 4.79
N THR A 492 -12.36 8.23 5.38
CA THR A 492 -11.04 8.77 5.01
C THR A 492 -9.87 7.96 5.55
N GLY A 493 -10.11 7.01 6.46
CA GLY A 493 -9.04 6.25 7.13
C GLY A 493 -8.25 7.04 8.17
N GLN A 494 -8.62 8.30 8.40
CA GLN A 494 -7.88 9.24 9.23
C GLN A 494 -8.82 9.90 10.22
N LEU A 495 -8.31 10.20 11.41
CA LEU A 495 -9.02 10.94 12.44
C LEU A 495 -8.04 11.69 13.31
N MET A 496 -8.34 12.95 13.60
CA MET A 496 -7.64 13.74 14.60
C MET A 496 -8.60 14.04 15.74
N LEU A 497 -8.25 13.57 16.94
CA LEU A 497 -8.87 14.05 18.17
C LEU A 497 -8.08 15.24 18.69
N SER A 498 -8.75 16.34 18.97
CA SER A 498 -8.17 17.47 19.66
C SER A 498 -9.08 17.92 20.79
N GLY A 499 -8.53 18.61 21.77
CA GLY A 499 -9.28 19.14 22.90
C GLY A 499 -8.38 19.93 23.82
N TYR A 500 -8.95 20.39 24.92
CA TYR A 500 -8.22 21.10 25.96
C TYR A 500 -8.16 20.25 27.21
N VAL A 501 -7.01 20.27 27.87
CA VAL A 501 -6.78 19.59 29.14
C VAL A 501 -6.14 20.56 30.13
N ARG A 502 -6.52 20.44 31.40
CA ARG A 502 -5.90 21.18 32.51
C ARG A 502 -5.76 20.26 33.72
N GLY A 503 -4.57 20.22 34.31
CA GLY A 503 -4.30 19.59 35.58
C GLY A 503 -4.70 20.49 36.75
N SER A 504 -5.41 19.94 37.73
CA SER A 504 -5.74 20.63 38.99
C SER A 504 -5.05 19.99 40.20
N LEU A 505 -4.78 18.68 40.11
CA LEU A 505 -3.89 17.96 41.01
C LEU A 505 -3.06 17.00 40.15
N LEU A 506 -1.74 17.12 40.18
CA LEU A 506 -0.84 16.28 39.41
C LEU A 506 0.21 15.66 40.35
N SER A 507 0.54 14.41 40.09
CA SER A 507 1.60 13.65 40.73
C SER A 507 2.62 13.19 39.68
N SER A 508 3.83 12.80 40.10
CA SER A 508 4.87 12.30 39.18
C SER A 508 4.43 11.08 38.36
N GLU A 509 3.49 10.30 38.90
CA GLU A 509 2.90 9.11 38.26
C GLU A 509 1.69 9.44 37.37
N THR A 510 1.31 10.72 37.24
CA THR A 510 0.14 11.10 36.44
C THR A 510 0.36 10.79 34.96
N ARG A 511 -0.49 9.91 34.41
CA ARG A 511 -0.55 9.63 32.96
C ARG A 511 -2.00 9.67 32.52
N LEU A 512 -2.30 10.51 31.52
CA LEU A 512 -3.56 10.48 30.78
C LEU A 512 -3.34 9.71 29.48
N HIS A 513 -3.89 8.52 29.40
CA HIS A 513 -3.93 7.74 28.17
C HIS A 513 -5.16 8.14 27.36
N ILE A 514 -4.94 8.60 26.13
CA ILE A 514 -5.98 8.87 25.15
C ILE A 514 -5.98 7.70 24.18
N VAL A 515 -7.11 7.03 24.00
CA VAL A 515 -7.18 5.76 23.27
C VAL A 515 -8.30 5.81 22.23
N PHE A 516 -7.99 5.46 20.99
CA PHE A 516 -8.97 5.00 20.01
C PHE A 516 -8.96 3.48 19.99
N GLU A 517 -10.13 2.85 20.03
CA GLU A 517 -10.25 1.40 19.94
C GLU A 517 -11.51 0.99 19.19
N SER A 518 -11.46 -0.16 18.51
CA SER A 518 -12.63 -0.71 17.81
C SER A 518 -13.62 -1.38 18.75
N SER A 519 -14.88 -1.48 18.34
CA SER A 519 -15.97 -2.14 19.09
C SER A 519 -15.62 -3.54 19.59
N ASP A 520 -14.89 -4.32 18.78
CA ASP A 520 -14.54 -5.71 19.07
C ASP A 520 -13.44 -5.88 20.13
N TYR A 521 -12.79 -4.77 20.55
CA TYR A 521 -11.65 -4.79 21.45
C TYR A 521 -11.95 -5.43 22.82
N HIS A 522 -13.15 -5.20 23.36
CA HIS A 522 -13.57 -5.77 24.65
C HIS A 522 -14.34 -7.09 24.54
N SER A 523 -14.31 -7.77 23.39
CA SER A 523 -14.89 -9.13 23.31
C SER A 523 -14.18 -10.09 24.29
N GLU A 524 -14.86 -11.16 24.74
CA GLU A 524 -14.40 -12.14 25.74
C GLU A 524 -12.99 -12.75 25.49
N LYS A 525 -12.38 -12.48 24.34
CA LYS A 525 -11.06 -12.95 23.91
C LYS A 525 -9.92 -11.93 24.10
N GLY A 526 -10.13 -10.85 24.85
CA GLY A 526 -9.07 -9.94 25.31
C GLY A 526 -8.33 -9.20 24.20
N GLY A 527 -9.02 -8.29 23.50
CA GLY A 527 -8.42 -7.53 22.39
C GLY A 527 -8.20 -8.36 21.13
N ARG A 528 -8.96 -9.44 20.95
CA ARG A 528 -8.90 -10.31 19.79
C ARG A 528 -10.28 -10.60 19.22
N THR A 529 -10.43 -10.57 17.90
CA THR A 529 -11.70 -10.90 17.23
C THR A 529 -12.09 -12.37 17.44
N LYS A 530 -13.30 -12.76 17.01
CA LYS A 530 -13.71 -14.18 16.96
C LYS A 530 -12.72 -15.04 16.16
N ASN A 531 -11.94 -14.45 15.26
CA ASN A 531 -10.92 -15.09 14.43
C ASN A 531 -9.51 -15.06 15.05
N GLY A 532 -9.28 -14.26 16.10
CA GLY A 532 -8.01 -14.21 16.83
C GLY A 532 -7.09 -13.05 16.44
N GLU A 533 -7.51 -12.25 15.47
CA GLU A 533 -6.83 -11.02 15.04
C GLU A 533 -6.85 -9.98 16.15
N ARG A 534 -5.76 -9.22 16.29
CA ARG A 534 -5.72 -8.07 17.20
C ARG A 534 -6.74 -7.03 16.75
N THR A 535 -7.59 -6.64 17.68
CA THR A 535 -8.54 -5.54 17.47
C THR A 535 -7.80 -4.22 17.42
N TYR A 536 -8.31 -3.30 16.63
CA TYR A 536 -7.66 -2.02 16.40
C TYR A 536 -7.60 -1.19 17.68
N ARG A 537 -6.39 -0.72 18.02
CA ARG A 537 -6.16 0.20 19.13
C ARG A 537 -5.00 1.14 18.86
N ARG A 538 -5.19 2.41 19.19
CA ARG A 538 -4.18 3.46 19.15
C ARG A 538 -4.22 4.24 20.44
N SER A 539 -3.06 4.59 20.98
CA SER A 539 -2.99 5.37 22.21
C SER A 539 -1.90 6.41 22.18
N ALA A 540 -2.19 7.58 22.74
CA ALA A 540 -1.23 8.58 23.14
C ALA A 540 -1.22 8.72 24.67
N VAL A 541 -0.12 9.21 25.22
CA VAL A 541 0.01 9.44 26.66
C VAL A 541 0.44 10.87 26.89
N LEU A 542 -0.32 11.60 27.69
CA LEU A 542 0.06 12.91 28.22
C LEU A 542 0.50 12.74 29.67
N THR A 543 1.52 13.50 30.08
CA THR A 543 2.11 13.41 31.43
C THR A 543 2.31 14.81 32.02
N ASP A 544 2.56 14.89 33.32
CA ASP A 544 2.86 16.16 33.99
C ASP A 544 4.07 16.85 33.34
N GLY A 545 3.91 18.12 32.95
CA GLY A 545 4.91 18.91 32.23
C GLY A 545 5.12 18.53 30.75
N GLN A 546 4.46 17.48 30.27
CA GLN A 546 4.45 17.08 28.86
C GLN A 546 3.01 16.77 28.42
N GLY A 547 2.28 17.83 28.07
CA GLY A 547 0.91 17.76 27.55
C GLY A 547 -0.19 17.95 28.58
N ILE A 548 0.12 17.94 29.89
CA ILE A 548 -0.77 18.36 30.96
C ILE A 548 -0.04 19.41 31.82
N ASP A 549 -0.68 20.56 32.03
CA ASP A 549 -0.18 21.64 32.88
C ASP A 549 -1.30 22.18 33.77
N ASN A 550 -0.98 23.05 34.73
CA ASN A 550 -1.95 23.72 35.60
C ASN A 550 -2.83 24.75 34.87
N LYS A 551 -2.54 25.03 33.60
CA LYS A 551 -3.33 25.87 32.69
C LYS A 551 -3.96 25.01 31.59
N TRP A 552 -5.02 25.53 30.99
CA TRP A 552 -5.62 24.92 29.81
C TRP A 552 -4.61 24.86 28.66
N SER A 553 -4.30 23.64 28.23
CA SER A 553 -3.42 23.36 27.10
C SER A 553 -4.16 22.53 26.06
N ARG A 554 -4.00 22.88 24.78
CA ARG A 554 -4.55 22.11 23.67
C ARG A 554 -3.70 20.86 23.44
N PHE A 555 -4.35 19.71 23.26
CA PHE A 555 -3.69 18.48 22.80
C PHE A 555 -4.27 18.07 21.43
N GLU A 556 -3.45 17.34 20.67
CA GLU A 556 -3.84 16.75 19.39
C GLU A 556 -3.33 15.31 19.32
N PHE A 557 -4.21 14.42 18.87
CA PHE A 557 -3.93 13.00 18.69
C PHE A 557 -4.37 12.58 17.29
N PRO A 558 -3.51 12.76 16.27
CA PRO A 558 -3.77 12.31 14.92
C PRO A 558 -3.56 10.80 14.80
N VAL A 559 -4.44 10.16 14.06
CA VAL A 559 -4.40 8.75 13.72
C VAL A 559 -4.68 8.59 12.23
N ASP A 560 -3.76 7.94 11.53
CA ASP A 560 -3.68 7.92 10.06
C ASP A 560 -3.76 6.51 9.47
N ASP A 561 -4.18 5.53 10.27
CA ASP A 561 -4.13 4.11 9.93
C ASP A 561 -5.38 3.31 10.32
N ILE A 562 -6.53 4.01 10.43
CA ILE A 562 -7.81 3.40 10.80
C ILE A 562 -8.15 2.30 9.78
N PRO A 563 -8.56 1.09 10.23
CA PRO A 563 -8.93 0.00 9.33
C PRO A 563 -10.15 0.35 8.48
N PHE A 564 -10.23 -0.28 7.31
CA PHE A 564 -11.28 -0.04 6.33
C PHE A 564 -12.39 -1.07 6.43
N ASP A 565 -13.07 -1.11 7.57
CA ASP A 565 -14.23 -1.96 7.78
C ASP A 565 -15.52 -1.15 7.61
N ALA A 566 -16.38 -1.60 6.70
CA ALA A 566 -17.63 -0.92 6.35
C ALA A 566 -18.61 -0.81 7.54
N ASP A 567 -18.59 -1.79 8.43
CA ASP A 567 -19.43 -1.85 9.63
C ASP A 567 -18.62 -1.55 10.91
N GLY A 568 -17.34 -1.17 10.75
CA GLY A 568 -16.43 -0.91 11.85
C GLY A 568 -16.86 0.28 12.69
N GLN A 569 -16.86 0.11 14.01
CA GLN A 569 -17.11 1.17 14.96
C GLN A 569 -15.89 1.43 15.83
N LEU A 570 -15.70 2.69 16.22
CA LEU A 570 -14.67 3.18 17.12
C LEU A 570 -15.28 3.80 18.38
N ARG A 571 -14.48 3.91 19.42
CA ARG A 571 -14.73 4.79 20.56
C ARG A 571 -13.45 5.52 20.95
N VAL A 572 -13.61 6.61 21.69
CA VAL A 572 -12.53 7.30 22.40
C VAL A 572 -12.59 6.93 23.87
N GLN A 573 -11.44 6.61 24.46
CA GLN A 573 -11.30 6.43 25.90
C GLN A 573 -10.21 7.35 26.45
N PHE A 574 -10.50 7.99 27.59
CA PHE A 574 -9.54 8.69 28.42
C PHE A 574 -9.31 7.87 29.70
N HIS A 575 -8.09 7.41 29.94
CA HIS A 575 -7.72 6.69 31.16
C HIS A 575 -6.68 7.48 31.93
N LEU A 576 -7.09 8.02 33.07
CA LEU A 576 -6.24 8.79 33.97
C LEU A 576 -5.70 7.87 35.06
N THR A 577 -4.38 7.81 35.18
CA THR A 577 -3.67 7.02 36.20
C THR A 577 -2.85 7.91 37.13
N GLY A 578 -2.54 7.37 38.31
CA GLY A 578 -1.89 8.12 39.38
C GLY A 578 -2.89 8.99 40.14
N GLU A 579 -2.60 9.28 41.40
CA GLU A 579 -3.42 10.18 42.21
C GLU A 579 -3.38 11.58 41.60
N SER A 580 -4.46 11.93 40.91
CA SER A 580 -4.50 13.09 40.02
C SER A 580 -5.92 13.52 39.70
N LYS A 581 -6.07 14.79 39.33
CA LYS A 581 -7.34 15.41 38.95
C LYS A 581 -7.11 16.31 37.74
N ILE A 582 -7.81 16.02 36.66
CA ILE A 582 -7.77 16.81 35.42
C ILE A 582 -9.16 17.29 35.02
N LEU A 583 -9.18 18.31 34.16
CA LEU A 583 -10.34 18.81 33.44
C LEU A 583 -10.10 18.62 31.94
N LEU A 584 -11.14 18.21 31.22
CA LEU A 584 -11.18 18.04 29.77
C LEU A 584 -12.37 18.83 29.20
N ASP A 585 -12.15 19.50 28.08
CA ASP A 585 -13.20 20.31 27.45
C ASP A 585 -12.91 20.52 25.95
N GLY A 586 -13.95 20.86 25.19
CA GLY A 586 -13.89 21.25 23.79
C GLY A 586 -13.32 20.17 22.90
N LEU A 587 -13.75 18.91 23.06
CA LEU A 587 -13.29 17.83 22.21
C LEU A 587 -13.77 18.06 20.77
N GLU A 588 -12.89 17.81 19.81
CA GLU A 588 -13.17 17.94 18.38
C GLU A 588 -12.59 16.75 17.65
N LEU A 589 -13.39 16.11 16.80
CA LEU A 589 -12.95 15.13 15.83
C LEU A 589 -12.92 15.76 14.43
N VAL A 590 -11.84 15.49 13.69
CA VAL A 590 -11.65 15.92 12.30
C VAL A 590 -11.19 14.71 11.49
N ASP A 591 -11.88 14.37 10.42
CA ASP A 591 -11.57 13.19 9.60
C ASP A 591 -10.80 13.51 8.31
N LEU A 592 -10.69 14.80 7.96
CA LEU A 592 -9.92 15.27 6.82
C LEU A 592 -9.18 16.56 7.17
N GLN A 593 -7.86 16.44 7.31
CA GLN A 593 -6.94 17.53 7.54
C GLN A 593 -5.53 17.10 7.12
N PHE A 594 -4.79 18.01 6.50
CA PHE A 594 -3.41 17.77 6.09
C PHE A 594 -2.44 18.64 6.89
N ASP A 595 -1.32 18.06 7.33
CA ASP A 595 -0.26 18.84 7.95
C ASP A 595 0.51 19.68 6.89
N LYS A 596 1.46 20.50 7.32
CA LYS A 596 2.24 21.34 6.39
C LYS A 596 3.13 20.53 5.45
N LEU A 597 3.68 19.40 5.92
CA LEU A 597 4.58 18.56 5.14
C LEU A 597 3.81 17.79 4.07
N HIS A 598 2.68 17.17 4.43
CA HIS A 598 1.78 16.46 3.52
C HIS A 598 1.23 17.39 2.44
N ARG A 599 0.78 18.61 2.79
CA ARG A 599 0.35 19.61 1.79
C ARG A 599 1.44 19.89 0.75
N GLY A 600 2.68 20.06 1.21
CA GLY A 600 3.81 20.28 0.32
C GLY A 600 4.10 19.09 -0.59
N ALA A 601 3.97 17.86 -0.09
CA ALA A 601 4.16 16.64 -0.88
C ALA A 601 3.07 16.49 -1.96
N LEU A 602 1.80 16.74 -1.62
CA LEU A 602 0.68 16.66 -2.55
C LEU A 602 0.82 17.65 -3.72
N VAL A 603 1.17 18.90 -3.43
CA VAL A 603 1.40 19.91 -4.48
C VAL A 603 2.57 19.54 -5.37
N LYS A 604 3.65 19.00 -4.80
CA LYS A 604 4.80 18.51 -5.58
C LYS A 604 4.41 17.36 -6.52
N GLY A 605 3.56 16.43 -6.07
CA GLY A 605 3.05 15.33 -6.88
C GLY A 605 2.31 15.82 -8.13
N VAL A 606 1.42 16.82 -7.97
CA VAL A 606 0.71 17.43 -9.11
C VAL A 606 1.68 18.12 -10.08
N TYR A 607 2.67 18.83 -9.56
CA TYR A 607 3.69 19.46 -10.41
C TYR A 607 4.54 18.43 -11.16
N ALA A 608 4.87 17.31 -10.51
CA ALA A 608 5.57 16.20 -11.15
C ALA A 608 4.74 15.59 -12.29
N ALA A 609 3.43 15.41 -12.11
CA ALA A 609 2.53 14.92 -13.16
C ALA A 609 2.47 15.88 -14.36
N LYS A 610 2.35 17.19 -14.10
CA LYS A 610 2.41 18.23 -15.15
C LYS A 610 3.72 18.20 -15.93
N THR A 611 4.84 18.16 -15.22
CA THR A 611 6.17 18.12 -15.82
C THR A 611 6.33 16.87 -16.69
N ALA A 612 5.90 15.71 -16.19
CA ALA A 612 5.91 14.47 -16.97
C ALA A 612 5.06 14.57 -18.24
N LEU A 613 3.87 15.19 -18.19
CA LEU A 613 3.04 15.40 -19.36
C LEU A 613 3.67 16.36 -20.38
N ASP A 614 4.29 17.45 -19.92
CA ASP A 614 4.97 18.44 -20.77
C ASP A 614 6.21 17.85 -21.46
N GLU A 615 6.92 16.96 -20.77
CA GLU A 615 8.07 16.20 -21.31
C GLU A 615 7.67 15.00 -22.18
N GLY A 616 6.37 14.73 -22.33
CA GLY A 616 5.86 13.59 -23.10
C GLY A 616 6.01 12.22 -22.42
N GLN A 617 6.36 12.20 -21.13
CA GLN A 617 6.44 10.99 -20.30
C GLN A 617 5.05 10.56 -19.84
N VAL A 618 4.23 10.10 -20.79
CA VAL A 618 2.81 9.79 -20.59
C VAL A 618 2.54 8.64 -19.62
N ILE A 619 3.44 7.65 -19.52
CA ILE A 619 3.30 6.52 -18.58
C ILE A 619 3.63 6.98 -17.17
N ASP A 620 4.65 7.81 -16.99
CA ASP A 620 4.99 8.36 -15.67
C ASP A 620 3.90 9.32 -15.18
N CYS A 621 3.37 10.16 -16.08
CA CYS A 621 2.20 10.99 -15.80
C CYS A 621 1.00 10.13 -15.37
N LEU A 622 0.71 9.05 -16.11
CA LEU A 622 -0.40 8.15 -15.80
C LEU A 622 -0.24 7.49 -14.43
N ARG A 623 0.99 7.04 -14.08
CA ARG A 623 1.29 6.46 -12.76
C ARG A 623 1.08 7.47 -11.63
N LEU A 624 1.48 8.73 -11.82
CA LEU A 624 1.32 9.79 -10.82
C LEU A 624 -0.15 10.16 -10.58
N VAL A 625 -0.98 10.21 -11.62
CA VAL A 625 -2.42 10.52 -11.46
C VAL A 625 -3.22 9.33 -10.91
N GLU A 626 -2.74 8.10 -11.09
CA GLU A 626 -3.35 6.87 -10.53
C GLU A 626 -2.82 6.50 -9.14
N GLU A 627 -1.82 7.23 -8.61
CA GLU A 627 -1.28 7.01 -7.27
C GLU A 627 -2.34 7.24 -6.17
N TYR A 628 -2.18 6.55 -5.03
CA TYR A 628 -3.08 6.66 -3.88
C TYR A 628 -3.43 8.11 -3.52
N TRP A 629 -2.45 9.00 -3.36
CA TRP A 629 -2.74 10.37 -2.92
C TRP A 629 -3.50 11.20 -3.95
N SER A 630 -3.23 11.01 -5.25
CA SER A 630 -3.97 11.66 -6.33
C SER A 630 -5.45 11.23 -6.31
N GLN A 631 -5.70 9.94 -6.15
CA GLN A 631 -7.05 9.39 -6.05
C GLN A 631 -7.75 9.77 -4.74
N TYR A 632 -7.01 9.82 -3.62
CA TYR A 632 -7.52 10.29 -2.32
C TYR A 632 -8.03 11.73 -2.39
N LEU A 633 -7.30 12.60 -3.09
CA LEU A 633 -7.75 13.98 -3.31
C LEU A 633 -9.07 13.99 -4.08
N ILE A 634 -9.15 13.26 -5.19
CA ILE A 634 -10.34 13.19 -6.05
C ILE A 634 -11.58 12.78 -5.23
N GLU A 635 -11.42 11.76 -4.38
CA GLU A 635 -12.49 11.14 -3.60
C GLU A 635 -12.97 12.02 -2.43
N TYR A 636 -12.05 12.57 -1.62
CA TYR A 636 -12.41 13.17 -0.34
C TYR A 636 -12.28 14.69 -0.27
N VAL A 637 -11.47 15.30 -1.13
CA VAL A 637 -11.24 16.75 -1.11
C VAL A 637 -12.16 17.41 -2.13
N PRO A 638 -13.10 18.27 -1.70
CA PRO A 638 -13.94 18.98 -2.65
C PRO A 638 -13.09 19.98 -3.44
N PRO A 639 -13.39 20.18 -4.74
CA PRO A 639 -12.69 21.16 -5.55
C PRO A 639 -12.82 22.53 -4.91
N ALA A 640 -11.76 23.34 -4.97
CA ALA A 640 -11.85 24.72 -4.55
C ALA A 640 -12.92 25.40 -5.40
N GLU A 641 -13.95 26.00 -4.77
CA GLU A 641 -14.91 26.79 -5.50
C GLU A 641 -14.13 27.81 -6.34
N MET A 642 -14.28 27.72 -7.67
CA MET A 642 -13.93 28.86 -8.51
C MET A 642 -14.79 29.99 -8.00
N ARG A 643 -14.22 30.89 -7.19
CA ARG A 643 -14.78 32.20 -6.98
C ARG A 643 -14.81 32.86 -8.34
N THR A 644 -15.90 32.63 -9.06
CA THR A 644 -16.38 33.58 -10.05
C THR A 644 -16.55 34.85 -9.25
N PHE A 645 -15.54 35.71 -9.31
CA PHE A 645 -15.77 37.12 -9.08
C PHE A 645 -16.78 37.53 -10.14
N ARG A 646 -18.07 37.31 -9.88
CA ARG A 646 -19.09 38.24 -10.35
C ARG A 646 -18.60 39.55 -9.77
N GLN A 647 -17.94 40.36 -10.60
CA GLN A 647 -17.81 41.77 -10.34
C GLN A 647 -19.24 42.24 -10.07
N ALA A 648 -19.61 42.33 -8.80
CA ALA A 648 -20.72 43.15 -8.40
C ALA A 648 -20.36 44.51 -8.98
N LYS A 649 -21.10 44.95 -10.00
CA LYS A 649 -21.06 46.33 -10.45
C LYS A 649 -21.17 47.17 -9.19
N GLN A 650 -20.06 47.77 -8.78
CA GLN A 650 -20.08 48.76 -7.72
C GLN A 650 -21.09 49.81 -8.14
N PRO A 651 -22.01 50.23 -7.26
CA PRO A 651 -22.85 51.38 -7.56
C PRO A 651 -21.92 52.56 -7.82
N SER A 652 -22.12 53.22 -8.95
CA SER A 652 -21.30 54.34 -9.42
C SER A 652 -21.17 55.41 -8.34
N LYS A 653 -20.00 55.50 -7.70
CA LYS A 653 -19.66 56.64 -6.87
C LYS A 653 -19.39 57.84 -7.76
N ARG A 654 -20.18 58.88 -7.52
CA ARG A 654 -20.04 60.25 -8.03
C ARG A 654 -18.61 60.73 -7.76
N GLN A 655 -17.98 61.29 -8.77
CA GLN A 655 -16.62 61.84 -8.72
C GLN A 655 -16.57 63.06 -7.78
N GLU A 656 -15.68 63.01 -6.80
CA GLU A 656 -15.04 64.20 -6.23
C GLU A 656 -13.52 64.01 -6.36
N ALA A 657 -12.88 65.04 -6.88
CA ALA A 657 -11.49 65.07 -7.27
C ALA A 657 -10.59 65.38 -6.08
N GLU A 658 -9.45 64.70 -5.96
CA GLU A 658 -8.29 65.20 -5.22
C GLU A 658 -6.97 64.61 -5.75
N GLU A 659 -5.96 65.49 -5.79
CA GLU A 659 -4.74 65.45 -6.60
C GLU A 659 -3.67 64.46 -6.08
N LYS A 660 -2.85 63.94 -7.01
CA LYS A 660 -1.69 63.09 -6.71
C LYS A 660 -0.40 63.91 -6.67
N THR A 661 0.28 63.93 -5.52
CA THR A 661 1.71 64.31 -5.43
C THR A 661 2.63 63.20 -5.96
N PRO A 662 3.61 63.51 -6.84
CA PRO A 662 4.49 62.52 -7.46
C PRO A 662 5.75 62.20 -6.62
N THR A 663 6.14 60.92 -6.56
CA THR A 663 7.35 60.42 -5.91
C THR A 663 8.63 60.60 -6.76
N VAL A 664 9.74 60.78 -6.06
CA VAL A 664 11.08 61.28 -6.49
C VAL A 664 11.77 60.46 -7.59
N GLY A 665 11.34 59.23 -7.87
CA GLY A 665 11.95 58.36 -8.90
C GLY A 665 11.58 58.70 -10.35
N SER A 666 10.59 59.57 -10.59
CA SER A 666 10.14 59.98 -11.93
C SER A 666 10.90 61.19 -12.51
N ARG A 667 11.78 61.84 -11.74
CA ARG A 667 12.45 63.10 -12.14
C ARG A 667 13.80 62.95 -12.86
N LEU A 668 14.39 61.76 -12.95
CA LEU A 668 15.74 61.58 -13.53
C LEU A 668 15.80 60.78 -14.83
N ARG A 669 14.66 60.34 -15.39
CA ARG A 669 14.63 59.56 -16.64
C ARG A 669 14.53 60.43 -17.92
N GLY A 670 14.51 61.76 -17.77
CA GLY A 670 14.32 62.73 -18.86
C GLY A 670 15.58 63.42 -19.38
N TRP A 671 16.78 63.05 -18.92
CA TRP A 671 18.03 63.78 -19.22
C TRP A 671 19.10 62.97 -19.98
N LEU A 672 18.70 61.97 -20.78
CA LEU A 672 19.62 61.25 -21.67
C LEU A 672 19.24 61.46 -23.15
N PRO A 673 20.15 61.97 -24.01
CA PRO A 673 19.91 62.12 -25.45
C PRO A 673 19.77 60.77 -26.17
N LYS A 674 18.87 60.74 -27.16
CA LYS A 674 18.39 59.56 -27.92
C LYS A 674 19.40 58.90 -28.89
N ILE A 675 20.71 58.98 -28.67
CA ILE A 675 21.71 58.39 -29.60
C ILE A 675 22.33 57.09 -29.04
N TRP A 676 21.92 56.66 -27.84
CA TRP A 676 22.34 55.38 -27.23
C TRP A 676 21.14 54.52 -26.80
N ARG A 677 20.18 54.33 -27.72
CA ARG A 677 19.25 53.19 -27.69
C ARG A 677 19.46 52.35 -28.93
#